data_AF-R9JCI4-F1
#
_entry.id   AF-R9JCI4-F1
#
_cell.length_a   1.000
_cell.length_b   1.000
_cell.length_c   1.000
_cell.angle_alpha   90.00
_cell.angle_beta   90.00
_cell.angle_gamma   90.00
#
_symmetry.space_group_name_H-M   'P 1'
#
loop_
_entity.id
_entity.type
_entity.pdbx_description
1 polymer ?
#
loop_
_entity_poly.entity_id
_entity_poly.type
_entity_poly.pdbx_seq_one_letter_code
_entity_poly.pdbx_strand_id
1 'polypeptide(L)'
;MKRKEEYMDAKGRIEWIDFAKGIAMLCVILGHLGSDLANRVVFGFHLTVFFLLGGYTLKPAGFGGEFLETQFRKLMVPYFYTCLFVLLFDVANSVLIDKDASILTITEIAGRDLASFFYASGSIKTFGPAQMGRYIGAIWFLPAMFFASVFVQWIINRVKDPKKQYAVLLLASVESYLLSKFIWLPFSIQPGIMCAFLLLAGRDIRRYEIIKKMKAGHCLLLSAIAVFGICGEYTRIYFVTCTLQDWIISWIVTISMSLLLMKFAQISETAMTGKENIRAGILAVMGRMRLVRAVVVYIGRNSLFYLCVHLLEMNTMFYYQDWLLAKMGIAEGFYTGAKFGLKLVMITMIVKGVQILRRTEGYARQRESQVLSSVYQSGGGRVGYNKNRDVAVDIEKGILMIAMLAGHVTINPGLRRIIYSFHLAAFVVLSGYFYRKGRGLKNTLRGLFRTFLIPYGIFCAVHFAISWTGNPEHGVLYYMKQYLFGMSFSKNLWQDVPSVGPIYFILLLLLVRLFYYGTDQALCYAAKKRKAETGKWEAVLYRMLAATGLSVAGMYLGKAGWWLPWSTDAALYCVLFYWTGIQLKEYHIPERCSNNPYLYFFLAPVWAYAIYEGNMSIAGRDYTPYGIIIAGALSAVLLLYMFSRYLRDHWSPYIVSFLALTGESSVCILLIHTLFNGRIGDFYTRWFHPEYIYHMAASNGTQILIGIMIWMLIKIYKRKDRKVFRKTA
;
A
#
# COMPACT_ATOMS: atom_id res chain seq x y z
N MET A 1 24.23 -18.22 -36.64
CA MET A 1 23.41 -17.28 -37.46
C MET A 1 23.66 -15.87 -36.95
N LYS A 2 24.38 -15.03 -37.72
CA LYS A 2 24.83 -13.69 -37.32
C LYS A 2 23.63 -12.75 -37.15
N ARG A 3 23.45 -12.18 -35.94
CA ARG A 3 22.46 -11.13 -35.63
C ARG A 3 22.83 -9.87 -36.43
N LYS A 4 21.93 -9.38 -37.28
CA LYS A 4 21.99 -7.99 -37.79
C LYS A 4 21.39 -7.07 -36.72
N GLU A 5 22.15 -6.05 -36.37
CA GLU A 5 21.95 -5.11 -35.27
C GLU A 5 20.62 -4.33 -35.40
N GLU A 6 19.71 -4.56 -34.45
CA GLU A 6 18.72 -3.54 -34.08
C GLU A 6 19.47 -2.41 -33.38
N TYR A 7 19.16 -1.14 -33.71
CA TYR A 7 19.80 -0.01 -33.05
C TYR A 7 19.38 0.01 -31.58
N MET A 8 20.27 -0.49 -30.74
CA MET A 8 20.10 -0.44 -29.30
C MET A 8 20.77 0.83 -28.79
N ASP A 9 20.08 1.60 -27.95
CA ASP A 9 20.75 2.66 -27.18
C ASP A 9 21.86 2.04 -26.30
N ALA A 10 22.72 2.86 -25.72
CA ALA A 10 23.81 2.42 -24.83
C ALA A 10 23.36 1.56 -23.62
N LYS A 11 22.04 1.35 -23.42
CA LYS A 11 21.42 0.52 -22.38
C LYS A 11 20.61 -0.67 -22.94
N GLY A 12 20.66 -0.96 -24.23
CA GLY A 12 19.95 -2.10 -24.81
C GLY A 12 18.47 -1.85 -25.13
N ARG A 13 18.02 -0.59 -25.25
CA ARG A 13 16.61 -0.26 -25.60
C ARG A 13 16.42 -0.07 -27.10
N ILE A 14 15.24 -0.49 -27.58
CA ILE A 14 14.81 -0.37 -28.97
C ILE A 14 14.02 0.95 -29.13
N GLU A 15 14.55 1.89 -29.91
CA GLU A 15 14.04 3.27 -29.94
C GLU A 15 12.66 3.39 -30.62
N TRP A 16 12.39 2.65 -31.69
CA TRP A 16 11.06 2.65 -32.32
C TRP A 16 9.94 2.20 -31.38
N ILE A 17 10.24 1.32 -30.40
CA ILE A 17 9.26 0.91 -29.38
C ILE A 17 8.95 2.08 -28.45
N ASP A 18 9.97 2.83 -28.03
CA ASP A 18 9.78 4.01 -27.21
C ASP A 18 9.02 5.09 -28.03
N PHE A 19 9.29 5.27 -29.32
CA PHE A 19 8.51 6.16 -30.17
C PHE A 19 7.02 5.76 -30.26
N ALA A 20 6.72 4.47 -30.49
CA ALA A 20 5.34 3.97 -30.54
C ALA A 20 4.60 4.17 -29.21
N LYS A 21 5.26 3.92 -28.07
CA LYS A 21 4.71 4.22 -26.73
C LYS A 21 4.48 5.70 -26.52
N GLY A 22 5.34 6.56 -27.07
CA GLY A 22 5.20 8.00 -27.02
C GLY A 22 3.93 8.46 -27.71
N ILE A 23 3.70 8.01 -28.95
CA ILE A 23 2.47 8.29 -29.70
C ILE A 23 1.25 7.78 -28.92
N ALA A 24 1.29 6.53 -28.47
CA ALA A 24 0.20 5.94 -27.70
C ALA A 24 -0.12 6.74 -26.42
N MET A 25 0.92 7.25 -25.72
CA MET A 25 0.75 8.08 -24.52
C MET A 25 0.15 9.47 -24.84
N LEU A 26 0.58 10.10 -25.94
CA LEU A 26 -0.06 11.35 -26.41
C LEU A 26 -1.53 11.13 -26.72
N CYS A 27 -1.85 10.00 -27.35
CA CYS A 27 -3.23 9.58 -27.62
C CYS A 27 -4.02 9.34 -26.32
N VAL A 28 -3.45 8.69 -25.29
CA VAL A 28 -4.09 8.57 -23.96
C VAL A 28 -4.51 9.94 -23.43
N ILE A 29 -3.59 10.92 -23.43
CA ILE A 29 -3.85 12.26 -22.90
C ILE A 29 -4.92 12.97 -23.75
N LEU A 30 -4.84 12.86 -25.07
CA LEU A 30 -5.81 13.45 -26.00
C LEU A 30 -7.22 12.87 -25.80
N GLY A 31 -7.33 11.56 -25.55
CA GLY A 31 -8.60 10.86 -25.33
C GLY A 31 -9.37 11.31 -24.07
N HIS A 32 -8.71 12.03 -23.16
CA HIS A 32 -9.34 12.60 -21.95
C HIS A 32 -9.71 14.08 -22.11
N LEU A 33 -9.58 14.65 -23.32
CA LEU A 33 -10.00 16.03 -23.62
C LEU A 33 -11.42 16.15 -24.18
N GLY A 34 -12.15 15.04 -24.34
CA GLY A 34 -13.58 15.06 -24.68
C GLY A 34 -13.91 15.30 -26.16
N SER A 35 -12.94 15.16 -27.07
CA SER A 35 -13.22 15.24 -28.52
C SER A 35 -13.70 13.89 -29.07
N ASP A 36 -14.97 13.82 -29.50
CA ASP A 36 -15.57 12.57 -29.99
C ASP A 36 -14.83 11.94 -31.18
N LEU A 37 -14.42 12.75 -32.17
CA LEU A 37 -13.66 12.26 -33.31
C LEU A 37 -12.28 11.74 -32.89
N ALA A 38 -11.59 12.46 -31.99
CA ALA A 38 -10.31 11.99 -31.46
C ALA A 38 -10.49 10.70 -30.66
N ASN A 39 -11.54 10.59 -29.86
CA ASN A 39 -11.86 9.42 -29.06
C ASN A 39 -12.14 8.18 -29.94
N ARG A 40 -12.89 8.34 -31.04
CA ARG A 40 -13.15 7.26 -32.01
C ARG A 40 -11.87 6.67 -32.58
N VAL A 41 -10.84 7.47 -32.83
CA VAL A 41 -9.57 6.98 -33.38
C VAL A 41 -8.63 6.47 -32.29
N VAL A 42 -8.48 7.24 -31.20
CA VAL A 42 -7.57 6.94 -30.09
C VAL A 42 -7.96 5.64 -29.39
N PHE A 43 -9.25 5.47 -29.06
CA PHE A 43 -9.73 4.26 -28.36
C PHE A 43 -9.53 2.97 -29.16
N GLY A 44 -9.38 3.10 -30.48
CA GLY A 44 -9.07 1.99 -31.37
C GLY A 44 -7.68 1.38 -31.23
N PHE A 45 -6.72 1.96 -30.51
CA PHE A 45 -5.40 1.30 -30.39
C PHE A 45 -4.56 1.64 -29.17
N HIS A 46 -4.82 2.79 -28.52
CA HIS A 46 -3.87 3.38 -27.56
C HIS A 46 -3.48 2.45 -26.41
N LEU A 47 -4.39 1.63 -25.88
CA LEU A 47 -4.09 0.62 -24.84
C LEU A 47 -3.70 -0.75 -25.42
N THR A 48 -4.29 -1.16 -26.54
CA THR A 48 -3.96 -2.43 -27.24
C THR A 48 -2.47 -2.49 -27.58
N VAL A 49 -1.91 -1.39 -28.08
CA VAL A 49 -0.49 -1.31 -28.41
C VAL A 49 0.41 -1.42 -27.19
N PHE A 50 0.01 -0.93 -26.00
CA PHE A 50 0.80 -1.11 -24.78
C PHE A 50 0.88 -2.58 -24.36
N PHE A 51 -0.21 -3.35 -24.48
CA PHE A 51 -0.20 -4.79 -24.23
C PHE A 51 0.69 -5.52 -25.26
N LEU A 52 0.55 -5.22 -26.55
CA LEU A 52 1.39 -5.80 -27.62
C LEU A 52 2.89 -5.48 -27.42
N LEU A 53 3.25 -4.23 -27.16
CA LEU A 53 4.64 -3.83 -26.90
C LEU A 53 5.18 -4.41 -25.58
N GLY A 54 4.31 -4.57 -24.57
CA GLY A 54 4.62 -5.29 -23.35
C GLY A 54 4.99 -6.74 -23.62
N GLY A 55 4.19 -7.44 -24.44
CA GLY A 55 4.47 -8.78 -24.93
C GLY A 55 5.73 -8.87 -25.80
N TYR A 56 5.95 -7.91 -26.69
CA TYR A 56 7.13 -7.84 -27.55
C TYR A 56 8.43 -7.79 -26.72
N THR A 57 8.40 -7.07 -25.60
CA THR A 57 9.55 -6.96 -24.68
C THR A 57 9.59 -8.05 -23.61
N LEU A 58 8.55 -8.89 -23.51
CA LEU A 58 8.48 -9.99 -22.55
C LEU A 58 9.49 -11.08 -22.91
N LYS A 59 10.37 -11.42 -21.97
CA LYS A 59 11.31 -12.52 -22.11
C LYS A 59 10.73 -13.78 -21.44
N PRO A 60 10.85 -14.97 -22.06
CA PRO A 60 10.53 -16.21 -21.36
C PRO A 60 11.40 -16.33 -20.10
N ALA A 61 10.75 -16.55 -18.96
CA ALA A 61 11.37 -16.83 -17.67
C ALA A 61 10.72 -18.06 -17.01
N GLY A 62 11.42 -18.71 -16.08
CA GLY A 62 10.77 -19.70 -15.21
C GLY A 62 9.64 -19.03 -14.42
N PHE A 63 8.47 -19.66 -14.37
CA PHE A 63 7.39 -19.18 -13.52
C PHE A 63 7.73 -19.47 -12.05
N GLY A 64 7.91 -18.42 -11.25
CA GLY A 64 8.30 -18.53 -9.84
C GLY A 64 8.32 -17.19 -9.12
N GLY A 65 8.71 -17.23 -7.84
CA GLY A 65 8.71 -16.06 -6.95
C GLY A 65 9.52 -14.87 -7.46
N GLU A 66 10.70 -15.12 -8.06
CA GLU A 66 11.57 -14.06 -8.61
C GLU A 66 10.91 -13.29 -9.76
N PHE A 67 10.23 -14.00 -10.66
CA PHE A 67 9.47 -13.37 -11.75
C PHE A 67 8.31 -12.52 -11.19
N LEU A 68 7.54 -13.07 -10.24
CA LEU A 68 6.43 -12.38 -9.60
C LEU A 68 6.89 -11.11 -8.86
N GLU A 69 7.99 -11.21 -8.11
CA GLU A 69 8.60 -10.08 -7.43
C GLU A 69 9.04 -9.00 -8.43
N THR A 70 9.72 -9.39 -9.51
CA THR A 70 10.18 -8.46 -10.55
C THR A 70 9.01 -7.71 -11.20
N GLN A 71 7.94 -8.41 -11.57
CA GLN A 71 6.74 -7.77 -12.12
C GLN A 71 6.04 -6.88 -11.10
N PHE A 72 5.95 -7.33 -9.84
CA PHE A 72 5.34 -6.56 -8.76
C PHE A 72 6.09 -5.24 -8.54
N ARG A 73 7.42 -5.28 -8.40
CA ARG A 73 8.24 -4.07 -8.21
C ARG A 73 8.15 -3.14 -9.41
N LYS A 74 8.09 -3.68 -10.63
CA LYS A 74 7.99 -2.89 -11.86
C LYS A 74 6.66 -2.14 -12.00
N LEU A 75 5.55 -2.72 -11.57
CA LEU A 75 4.20 -2.20 -11.84
C LEU A 75 3.49 -1.67 -10.58
N MET A 76 3.57 -2.41 -9.47
CA MET A 76 2.85 -2.06 -8.24
C MET A 76 3.55 -1.00 -7.40
N VAL A 77 4.89 -0.91 -7.41
CA VAL A 77 5.57 0.18 -6.70
C VAL A 77 5.20 1.56 -7.27
N PRO A 78 5.27 1.80 -8.60
CA PRO A 78 4.77 3.05 -9.20
C PRO A 78 3.29 3.30 -8.91
N TYR A 79 2.47 2.25 -8.91
CA TYR A 79 1.06 2.32 -8.54
C TYR A 79 0.88 2.91 -7.13
N PHE A 80 1.52 2.32 -6.11
CA PHE A 80 1.40 2.78 -4.72
C PHE A 80 1.92 4.20 -4.50
N TYR A 81 3.01 4.61 -5.17
CA TYR A 81 3.46 6.00 -5.11
C TYR A 81 2.42 6.95 -5.72
N THR A 82 1.81 6.57 -6.84
CA THR A 82 0.78 7.40 -7.47
C THR A 82 -0.43 7.56 -6.55
N CYS A 83 -0.88 6.47 -5.94
CA CYS A 83 -1.93 6.49 -4.91
C CYS A 83 -1.56 7.43 -3.74
N LEU A 84 -0.35 7.33 -3.20
CA LEU A 84 0.11 8.24 -2.14
C LEU A 84 0.05 9.71 -2.57
N PHE A 85 0.53 10.04 -3.77
CA PHE A 85 0.48 11.41 -4.27
C PHE A 85 -0.95 11.88 -4.50
N VAL A 86 -1.83 11.04 -5.03
CA VAL A 86 -3.26 11.36 -5.19
C VAL A 86 -3.86 11.78 -3.85
N LEU A 87 -3.68 10.96 -2.80
CA LEU A 87 -4.17 11.28 -1.46
C LEU A 87 -3.61 12.61 -0.92
N LEU A 88 -2.30 12.83 -1.06
CA LEU A 88 -1.66 14.06 -0.58
C LEU A 88 -2.21 15.30 -1.29
N PHE A 89 -2.44 15.22 -2.60
CA PHE A 89 -2.99 16.33 -3.37
C PHE A 89 -4.48 16.54 -3.11
N ASP A 90 -5.27 15.48 -2.90
CA ASP A 90 -6.69 15.62 -2.57
C ASP A 90 -6.86 16.29 -1.20
N VAL A 91 -6.02 15.93 -0.22
CA VAL A 91 -5.93 16.65 1.07
C VAL A 91 -5.48 18.09 0.87
N ALA A 92 -4.46 18.34 0.04
CA ALA A 92 -3.98 19.70 -0.23
C ALA A 92 -5.04 20.56 -0.92
N ASN A 93 -5.81 20.00 -1.86
CA ASN A 93 -6.89 20.70 -2.55
C ASN A 93 -8.03 21.05 -1.59
N SER A 94 -8.45 20.11 -0.73
CA SER A 94 -9.43 20.39 0.33
C SER A 94 -9.00 21.58 1.19
N VAL A 95 -7.74 21.58 1.63
CA VAL A 95 -7.21 22.62 2.51
C VAL A 95 -7.00 23.96 1.80
N LEU A 96 -6.40 23.94 0.61
CA LEU A 96 -5.90 25.14 -0.07
C LEU A 96 -6.92 25.75 -1.02
N ILE A 97 -7.73 24.93 -1.69
CA ILE A 97 -8.73 25.35 -2.68
C ILE A 97 -10.10 25.44 -2.03
N ASP A 98 -10.61 24.32 -1.51
CA ASP A 98 -11.96 24.24 -0.95
C ASP A 98 -12.07 24.96 0.41
N LYS A 99 -10.91 25.32 0.99
CA LYS A 99 -10.78 25.96 2.31
C LYS A 99 -11.41 25.15 3.44
N ASP A 100 -11.55 23.84 3.26
CA ASP A 100 -12.02 22.90 4.26
C ASP A 100 -10.85 22.05 4.77
N ALA A 101 -10.39 22.39 5.97
CA ALA A 101 -9.37 21.64 6.70
C ALA A 101 -9.96 20.86 7.89
N SER A 102 -11.27 20.61 7.91
CA SER A 102 -11.93 19.90 9.01
C SER A 102 -11.43 18.45 9.09
N ILE A 103 -11.33 17.93 10.31
CA ILE A 103 -10.87 16.56 10.57
C ILE A 103 -11.77 15.57 9.85
N LEU A 104 -13.09 15.78 9.86
CA LEU A 104 -14.06 14.90 9.21
C LEU A 104 -13.84 14.84 7.70
N THR A 105 -13.72 15.98 7.02
CA THR A 105 -13.48 16.01 5.57
C THR A 105 -12.15 15.38 5.20
N ILE A 106 -11.06 15.76 5.89
CA ILE A 106 -9.72 15.21 5.58
C ILE A 106 -9.65 13.71 5.83
N THR A 107 -10.29 13.22 6.90
CA THR A 107 -10.33 11.79 7.20
C THR A 107 -11.29 11.01 6.31
N GLU A 108 -12.34 11.65 5.79
CA GLU A 108 -13.19 11.08 4.74
C GLU A 108 -12.41 10.88 3.45
N ILE A 109 -11.67 11.90 3.01
CA ILE A 109 -10.78 11.80 1.84
C ILE A 109 -9.80 10.64 2.04
N ALA A 110 -9.13 10.58 3.18
CA ALA A 110 -8.20 9.50 3.48
C ALA A 110 -8.85 8.11 3.48
N GLY A 111 -10.02 7.95 4.12
CA GLY A 111 -10.74 6.68 4.16
C GLY A 111 -11.20 6.23 2.77
N ARG A 112 -11.82 7.13 2.00
CA ARG A 112 -12.29 6.89 0.64
C ARG A 112 -11.16 6.51 -0.31
N ASP A 113 -10.05 7.24 -0.24
CA ASP A 113 -8.91 7.03 -1.12
C ASP A 113 -8.17 5.72 -0.79
N LEU A 114 -7.97 5.42 0.49
CA LEU A 114 -7.42 4.13 0.92
C LEU A 114 -8.26 2.94 0.41
N ALA A 115 -9.59 3.03 0.51
CA ALA A 115 -10.48 2.00 -0.03
C ALA A 115 -10.33 1.83 -1.55
N SER A 116 -10.19 2.95 -2.26
CA SER A 116 -10.03 2.98 -3.72
C SER A 116 -8.68 2.40 -4.16
N PHE A 117 -7.59 2.77 -3.48
CA PHE A 117 -6.23 2.29 -3.75
C PHE A 117 -6.07 0.81 -3.46
N PHE A 118 -6.83 0.32 -2.48
CA PHE A 118 -6.87 -1.08 -2.19
C PHE A 118 -7.60 -1.85 -3.29
N TYR A 119 -8.81 -1.43 -3.67
CA TYR A 119 -9.63 -2.19 -4.61
C TYR A 119 -9.09 -2.07 -6.05
N ALA A 120 -8.42 -0.97 -6.36
CA ALA A 120 -7.72 -0.74 -7.61
C ALA A 120 -8.60 -0.98 -8.85
N SER A 121 -9.86 -0.54 -8.78
CA SER A 121 -10.82 -0.54 -9.88
C SER A 121 -10.79 0.76 -10.67
N GLY A 122 -10.72 0.67 -11.99
CA GLY A 122 -10.63 1.84 -12.87
C GLY A 122 -11.97 2.51 -13.21
N SER A 123 -13.12 1.90 -12.89
CA SER A 123 -14.44 2.43 -13.29
C SER A 123 -15.56 2.08 -12.30
N ILE A 124 -15.65 0.81 -11.89
CA ILE A 124 -16.72 0.32 -11.03
C ILE A 124 -16.37 0.54 -9.57
N LYS A 125 -17.29 1.18 -8.84
CA LYS A 125 -17.13 1.59 -7.45
C LYS A 125 -17.68 0.56 -6.45
N THR A 126 -18.06 -0.63 -6.90
CA THR A 126 -18.71 -1.65 -6.08
C THR A 126 -18.05 -3.03 -6.20
N PHE A 127 -18.15 -3.82 -5.13
CA PHE A 127 -17.79 -5.24 -5.06
C PHE A 127 -18.92 -5.98 -4.34
N GLY A 128 -19.81 -6.64 -5.08
CA GLY A 128 -21.05 -7.14 -4.50
C GLY A 128 -21.84 -5.98 -3.85
N PRO A 129 -22.28 -6.08 -2.57
CA PRO A 129 -22.96 -4.99 -1.87
C PRO A 129 -22.01 -3.93 -1.30
N ALA A 130 -20.69 -4.09 -1.44
CA ALA A 130 -19.70 -3.20 -0.86
C ALA A 130 -19.43 -1.98 -1.75
N GLN A 131 -19.58 -0.77 -1.22
CA GLN A 131 -19.20 0.47 -1.90
C GLN A 131 -17.75 0.86 -1.58
N MET A 132 -16.95 1.13 -2.61
CA MET A 132 -15.50 1.33 -2.53
C MET A 132 -15.08 2.80 -2.71
N GLY A 133 -16.04 3.72 -2.72
CA GLY A 133 -15.78 5.15 -2.88
C GLY A 133 -15.59 5.54 -4.35
N ARG A 134 -14.33 5.73 -4.78
CA ARG A 134 -14.00 6.22 -6.14
C ARG A 134 -13.18 5.20 -6.93
N TYR A 135 -13.12 5.40 -8.23
CA TYR A 135 -12.20 4.63 -9.07
C TYR A 135 -10.80 5.26 -9.06
N ILE A 136 -9.78 4.44 -9.30
CA ILE A 136 -8.37 4.85 -9.31
C ILE A 136 -7.93 5.52 -10.61
N GLY A 137 -8.81 5.64 -11.60
CA GLY A 137 -8.52 6.24 -12.90
C GLY A 137 -7.47 5.47 -13.69
N ALA A 138 -6.76 6.14 -14.61
CA ALA A 138 -5.91 5.52 -15.63
C ALA A 138 -4.82 4.54 -15.13
N ILE A 139 -4.41 4.62 -13.86
CA ILE A 139 -3.41 3.71 -13.29
C ILE A 139 -3.94 2.28 -13.04
N TRP A 140 -5.24 2.02 -13.25
CA TRP A 140 -5.81 0.66 -13.24
C TRP A 140 -5.07 -0.29 -14.20
N PHE A 141 -4.48 0.28 -15.26
CA PHE A 141 -3.67 -0.44 -16.24
C PHE A 141 -2.46 -1.14 -15.61
N LEU A 142 -1.91 -0.63 -14.50
CA LEU A 142 -0.73 -1.19 -13.83
C LEU A 142 -0.98 -2.59 -13.24
N PRO A 143 -1.96 -2.78 -12.34
CA PRO A 143 -2.26 -4.12 -11.83
C PRO A 143 -2.85 -5.02 -12.93
N ALA A 144 -3.62 -4.49 -13.88
CA ALA A 144 -4.09 -5.26 -15.03
C ALA A 144 -2.92 -5.85 -15.86
N MET A 145 -1.91 -5.03 -16.16
CA MET A 145 -0.70 -5.48 -16.87
C MET A 145 0.12 -6.48 -16.05
N PHE A 146 0.10 -6.37 -14.71
CA PHE A 146 0.72 -7.35 -13.81
C PHE A 146 0.05 -8.71 -13.98
N PHE A 147 -1.28 -8.79 -13.82
CA PHE A 147 -2.01 -10.04 -13.93
C PHE A 147 -1.94 -10.64 -15.35
N ALA A 148 -2.02 -9.81 -16.39
CA ALA A 148 -1.83 -10.24 -17.77
C ALA A 148 -0.45 -10.91 -17.96
N SER A 149 0.61 -10.28 -17.45
CA SER A 149 1.98 -10.80 -17.56
C SER A 149 2.17 -12.10 -16.77
N VAL A 150 1.60 -12.17 -15.56
CA VAL A 150 1.62 -13.38 -14.73
C VAL A 150 0.91 -14.53 -15.41
N PHE A 151 -0.29 -14.28 -15.96
CA PHE A 151 -1.10 -15.31 -16.58
C PHE A 151 -0.46 -15.84 -17.88
N VAL A 152 0.04 -14.96 -18.74
CA VAL A 152 0.79 -15.39 -19.94
C VAL A 152 2.03 -16.19 -19.56
N GLN A 153 2.80 -15.73 -18.57
CA GLN A 153 4.01 -16.43 -18.15
C GLN A 153 3.68 -17.82 -17.58
N TRP A 154 2.59 -17.95 -16.84
CA TRP A 154 2.10 -19.23 -16.34
C TRP A 154 1.72 -20.18 -17.49
N ILE A 155 0.94 -19.70 -18.46
CA ILE A 155 0.50 -20.50 -19.62
C ILE A 155 1.68 -21.00 -20.45
N ILE A 156 2.64 -20.13 -20.81
CA ILE A 156 3.77 -20.55 -21.65
C ILE A 156 4.72 -21.55 -20.97
N ASN A 157 4.70 -21.62 -19.63
CA ASN A 157 5.47 -22.59 -18.87
C ASN A 157 4.75 -23.94 -18.73
N ARG A 158 3.42 -24.00 -18.94
CA ARG A 158 2.60 -25.22 -18.77
C ARG A 158 2.13 -25.82 -20.09
N VAL A 159 1.90 -24.99 -21.11
CA VAL A 159 1.38 -25.40 -22.41
C VAL A 159 2.45 -25.15 -23.46
N LYS A 160 2.97 -26.20 -24.10
CA LYS A 160 4.01 -26.06 -25.15
C LYS A 160 3.45 -25.66 -26.51
N ASP A 161 2.26 -26.14 -26.85
CA ASP A 161 1.60 -25.90 -28.15
C ASP A 161 1.07 -24.46 -28.24
N PRO A 162 1.58 -23.62 -29.17
CA PRO A 162 1.12 -22.24 -29.33
C PRO A 162 -0.38 -22.11 -29.62
N LYS A 163 -0.98 -23.03 -30.38
CA LYS A 163 -2.43 -22.97 -30.68
C LYS A 163 -3.25 -23.14 -29.41
N LYS A 164 -2.86 -24.09 -28.56
CA LYS A 164 -3.49 -24.31 -27.25
C LYS A 164 -3.27 -23.13 -26.30
N GLN A 165 -2.10 -22.47 -26.36
CA GLN A 165 -1.87 -21.24 -25.58
C GLN A 165 -2.88 -20.15 -25.94
N TYR A 166 -3.08 -19.86 -27.23
CA TYR A 166 -4.09 -18.88 -27.66
C TYR A 166 -5.51 -19.32 -27.33
N ALA A 167 -5.86 -20.59 -27.52
CA ALA A 167 -7.18 -21.10 -27.17
C ALA A 167 -7.52 -20.86 -25.69
N VAL A 168 -6.60 -21.20 -24.78
CA VAL A 168 -6.79 -20.97 -23.34
C VAL A 168 -6.90 -19.48 -23.01
N LEU A 169 -6.04 -18.63 -23.59
CA LEU A 169 -6.08 -17.19 -23.32
C LEU A 169 -7.32 -16.50 -23.89
N LEU A 170 -7.84 -16.95 -25.03
CA LEU A 170 -9.07 -16.43 -25.63
C LEU A 170 -10.30 -16.89 -24.84
N LEU A 171 -10.34 -18.15 -24.39
CA LEU A 171 -11.39 -18.64 -23.48
C LEU A 171 -11.40 -17.84 -22.18
N ALA A 172 -10.24 -17.66 -21.54
CA ALA A 172 -10.10 -16.84 -20.34
C ALA A 172 -10.50 -15.37 -20.58
N SER A 173 -10.30 -14.85 -21.80
CA SER A 173 -10.73 -13.50 -22.17
C SER A 173 -12.25 -13.37 -22.20
N VAL A 174 -12.94 -14.35 -22.80
CA VAL A 174 -14.41 -14.42 -22.81
C VAL A 174 -14.95 -14.61 -21.39
N GLU A 175 -14.37 -15.52 -20.62
CA GLU A 175 -14.75 -15.75 -19.22
C GLU A 175 -14.61 -14.47 -18.39
N SER A 176 -13.52 -13.71 -18.58
CA SER A 176 -13.31 -12.45 -17.90
C SER A 176 -14.39 -11.42 -18.24
N TYR A 177 -14.74 -11.29 -19.52
CA TYR A 177 -15.83 -10.42 -19.98
C TYR A 177 -17.18 -10.81 -19.39
N LEU A 178 -17.53 -12.10 -19.41
CA LEU A 178 -18.78 -12.60 -18.88
C LEU A 178 -18.83 -12.38 -17.36
N LEU A 179 -17.77 -12.77 -16.65
CA LEU A 179 -17.68 -12.60 -15.19
C LEU A 179 -17.83 -11.14 -14.80
N SER A 180 -17.29 -10.20 -15.58
CA SER A 180 -17.39 -8.77 -15.30
C SER A 180 -18.82 -8.22 -15.37
N LYS A 181 -19.78 -8.97 -15.94
CA LYS A 181 -21.21 -8.61 -15.92
C LYS A 181 -21.92 -9.07 -14.64
N PHE A 182 -21.35 -10.03 -13.92
CA PHE A 182 -21.92 -10.58 -12.68
C PHE A 182 -21.22 -10.04 -11.43
N ILE A 183 -19.89 -10.07 -11.40
CA ILE A 183 -19.07 -9.68 -10.26
C ILE A 183 -17.84 -8.94 -10.77
N TRP A 184 -17.59 -7.76 -10.22
CA TRP A 184 -16.35 -7.04 -10.47
C TRP A 184 -15.26 -7.53 -9.51
N LEU A 185 -14.07 -7.85 -9.98
CA LEU A 185 -12.97 -8.32 -9.13
C LEU A 185 -11.99 -7.18 -8.78
N PRO A 186 -11.32 -7.23 -7.61
CA PRO A 186 -10.30 -6.26 -7.24
C PRO A 186 -9.09 -6.30 -8.19
N PHE A 187 -8.27 -5.26 -8.10
CA PHE A 187 -6.99 -5.12 -8.80
C PHE A 187 -7.06 -5.14 -10.31
N SER A 188 -8.24 -4.87 -10.88
CA SER A 188 -8.43 -4.90 -12.34
C SER A 188 -7.91 -6.22 -12.94
N ILE A 189 -8.10 -7.33 -12.22
CA ILE A 189 -7.70 -8.68 -12.69
C ILE A 189 -8.41 -9.00 -13.99
N GLN A 190 -9.72 -8.73 -14.05
CA GLN A 190 -10.56 -9.02 -15.21
C GLN A 190 -10.04 -8.37 -16.50
N PRO A 191 -9.85 -7.03 -16.57
CA PRO A 191 -9.34 -6.44 -17.80
C PRO A 191 -7.90 -6.86 -18.11
N GLY A 192 -7.10 -7.23 -17.11
CA GLY A 192 -5.79 -7.86 -17.31
C GLY A 192 -5.89 -9.22 -18.02
N ILE A 193 -6.74 -10.13 -17.53
CA ILE A 193 -6.96 -11.45 -18.13
C ILE A 193 -7.56 -11.32 -19.53
N MET A 194 -8.53 -10.41 -19.71
CA MET A 194 -9.17 -10.14 -20.99
C MET A 194 -8.14 -9.79 -22.08
N CYS A 195 -7.10 -9.03 -21.74
CA CYS A 195 -6.05 -8.59 -22.65
C CYS A 195 -4.81 -9.51 -22.68
N ALA A 196 -4.78 -10.62 -21.93
CA ALA A 196 -3.59 -11.46 -21.80
C ALA A 196 -3.13 -12.06 -23.14
N PHE A 197 -4.06 -12.42 -24.04
CA PHE A 197 -3.71 -12.93 -25.36
C PHE A 197 -2.95 -11.90 -26.23
N LEU A 198 -3.14 -10.59 -26.00
CA LEU A 198 -2.38 -9.54 -26.68
C LEU A 198 -0.90 -9.54 -26.27
N LEU A 199 -0.57 -9.91 -25.03
CA LEU A 199 0.82 -10.09 -24.62
C LEU A 199 1.47 -11.25 -25.36
N LEU A 200 0.75 -12.37 -25.51
CA LEU A 200 1.23 -13.50 -26.29
C LEU A 200 1.42 -13.11 -27.76
N ALA A 201 0.45 -12.39 -28.35
CA ALA A 201 0.55 -11.84 -29.70
C ALA A 201 1.76 -10.92 -29.85
N GLY A 202 2.00 -10.02 -28.90
CA GLY A 202 3.19 -9.16 -28.87
C GLY A 202 4.50 -9.93 -28.91
N ARG A 203 4.59 -11.01 -28.13
CA ARG A 203 5.74 -11.90 -28.12
C ARG A 203 5.93 -12.60 -29.47
N ASP A 204 4.85 -13.09 -30.07
CA ASP A 204 4.91 -13.77 -31.36
C ASP A 204 5.22 -12.80 -32.52
N ILE A 205 4.73 -11.56 -32.45
CA ILE A 205 5.11 -10.47 -33.37
C ILE A 205 6.64 -10.30 -33.38
N ARG A 206 7.28 -10.37 -32.22
CA ARG A 206 8.74 -10.38 -32.13
C ARG A 206 9.35 -11.68 -32.66
N ARG A 207 8.86 -12.84 -32.21
CA ARG A 207 9.41 -14.16 -32.54
C ARG A 207 9.43 -14.43 -34.04
N TYR A 208 8.36 -14.07 -34.75
CA TYR A 208 8.21 -14.30 -36.19
C TYR A 208 8.64 -13.10 -37.04
N GLU A 209 9.10 -12.03 -36.39
CA GLU A 209 9.50 -10.76 -37.03
C GLU A 209 8.40 -10.15 -37.91
N ILE A 210 7.14 -10.22 -37.45
CA ILE A 210 5.96 -9.83 -38.24
C ILE A 210 6.12 -8.40 -38.77
N ILE A 211 6.47 -7.44 -37.91
CA ILE A 211 6.62 -6.02 -38.31
C ILE A 211 7.68 -5.85 -39.41
N LYS A 212 8.81 -6.58 -39.34
CA LYS A 212 9.86 -6.49 -40.36
C LYS A 212 9.38 -7.05 -41.71
N LYS A 213 8.61 -8.15 -41.68
CA LYS A 213 8.10 -8.83 -42.87
C LYS A 213 6.87 -8.16 -43.52
N MET A 214 6.23 -7.22 -42.83
CA MET A 214 5.08 -6.46 -43.36
C MET A 214 5.48 -5.63 -44.59
N LYS A 215 4.84 -5.93 -45.72
CA LYS A 215 4.91 -5.18 -47.00
C LYS A 215 3.80 -4.14 -47.13
N ALA A 216 3.92 -3.23 -48.09
CA ALA A 216 2.92 -2.17 -48.36
C ALA A 216 1.48 -2.70 -48.55
N GLY A 217 1.29 -3.82 -49.26
CA GLY A 217 -0.03 -4.44 -49.43
C GLY A 217 -0.69 -4.85 -48.10
N HIS A 218 0.09 -5.34 -47.13
CA HIS A 218 -0.42 -5.63 -45.78
C HIS A 218 -0.82 -4.33 -45.07
N CYS A 219 -0.03 -3.26 -45.20
CA CYS A 219 -0.37 -1.96 -44.63
C CYS A 219 -1.66 -1.42 -45.24
N LEU A 220 -1.87 -1.55 -46.55
CA LEU A 220 -3.12 -1.14 -47.21
C LEU A 220 -4.32 -1.93 -46.68
N LEU A 221 -4.20 -3.26 -46.55
CA LEU A 221 -5.24 -4.09 -45.96
C LEU A 221 -5.56 -3.70 -44.52
N LEU A 222 -4.54 -3.54 -43.67
CA LEU A 222 -4.74 -3.11 -42.27
C LEU A 222 -5.34 -1.70 -42.19
N SER A 223 -4.99 -0.80 -43.10
CA SER A 223 -5.59 0.54 -43.19
C SER A 223 -7.06 0.47 -43.60
N ALA A 224 -7.41 -0.40 -44.56
CA ALA A 224 -8.81 -0.63 -44.93
C ALA A 224 -9.62 -1.17 -43.74
N ILE A 225 -9.08 -2.12 -42.99
CA ILE A 225 -9.69 -2.63 -41.75
C ILE A 225 -9.83 -1.52 -40.70
N ALA A 226 -8.81 -0.67 -40.53
CA ALA A 226 -8.85 0.45 -39.60
C ALA A 226 -9.93 1.47 -39.97
N VAL A 227 -10.02 1.85 -41.25
CA VAL A 227 -11.06 2.76 -41.76
C VAL A 227 -12.44 2.16 -41.58
N PHE A 228 -12.63 0.88 -41.94
CA PHE A 228 -13.87 0.14 -41.69
C PHE A 228 -14.25 0.18 -40.20
N GLY A 229 -13.29 -0.09 -39.32
CA GLY A 229 -13.49 -0.06 -37.87
C GLY A 229 -13.88 1.33 -37.33
N ILE A 230 -13.24 2.39 -37.83
CA ILE A 230 -13.53 3.78 -37.43
C ILE A 230 -14.92 4.20 -37.92
N CYS A 231 -15.24 3.94 -39.19
CA CYS A 231 -16.53 4.28 -39.80
C CYS A 231 -17.68 3.48 -39.19
N GLY A 232 -17.45 2.20 -38.86
CA GLY A 232 -18.43 1.32 -38.21
C GLY A 232 -18.49 1.42 -36.69
N GLU A 233 -17.76 2.37 -36.07
CA GLU A 233 -17.68 2.57 -34.61
C GLU A 233 -17.17 1.36 -33.79
N TYR A 234 -16.50 0.40 -34.43
CA TYR A 234 -15.94 -0.80 -33.78
C TYR A 234 -14.68 -0.52 -32.95
N THR A 235 -14.18 0.72 -32.95
CA THR A 235 -13.00 1.16 -32.18
C THR A 235 -13.30 1.49 -30.72
N ARG A 236 -14.57 1.51 -30.31
CA ARG A 236 -14.98 1.79 -28.92
C ARG A 236 -14.68 0.59 -28.01
N ILE A 237 -13.45 0.51 -27.53
CA ILE A 237 -13.02 -0.47 -26.54
C ILE A 237 -12.77 0.21 -25.19
N TYR A 238 -13.56 -0.18 -24.20
CA TYR A 238 -13.41 0.23 -22.82
C TYR A 238 -12.81 -0.93 -22.03
N PHE A 239 -11.48 -1.11 -22.13
CA PHE A 239 -10.79 -2.16 -21.39
C PHE A 239 -11.08 -2.07 -19.90
N VAL A 240 -11.14 -0.86 -19.35
CA VAL A 240 -11.40 -0.62 -17.92
C VAL A 240 -12.71 -1.22 -17.41
N THR A 241 -13.74 -1.37 -18.25
CA THR A 241 -15.03 -1.98 -17.91
C THR A 241 -15.23 -3.35 -18.57
N CYS A 242 -14.17 -3.93 -19.15
CA CYS A 242 -14.25 -5.12 -20.00
C CYS A 242 -15.40 -5.02 -21.01
N THR A 243 -15.53 -3.88 -21.71
CA THR A 243 -16.63 -3.67 -22.66
C THR A 243 -16.08 -3.35 -24.03
N LEU A 244 -16.58 -4.08 -25.04
CA LEU A 244 -16.27 -3.91 -26.45
C LEU A 244 -17.57 -3.66 -27.21
N GLN A 245 -17.49 -2.89 -28.29
CA GLN A 245 -18.61 -2.69 -29.20
C GLN A 245 -19.03 -4.01 -29.88
N ASP A 246 -18.05 -4.75 -30.42
CA ASP A 246 -18.23 -6.09 -30.95
C ASP A 246 -17.10 -6.99 -30.47
N TRP A 247 -17.42 -8.24 -30.09
CA TRP A 247 -16.43 -9.11 -29.47
C TRP A 247 -15.35 -9.62 -30.44
N ILE A 248 -15.61 -9.65 -31.75
CA ILE A 248 -14.67 -10.20 -32.74
C ILE A 248 -14.06 -9.07 -33.56
N ILE A 249 -14.90 -8.22 -34.14
CA ILE A 249 -14.50 -7.15 -35.06
C ILE A 249 -13.63 -6.12 -34.32
N SER A 250 -13.98 -5.74 -33.09
CA SER A 250 -13.19 -4.77 -32.34
C SER A 250 -11.75 -5.26 -32.08
N TRP A 251 -11.53 -6.54 -31.82
CA TRP A 251 -10.16 -7.06 -31.67
C TRP A 251 -9.38 -6.99 -32.98
N ILE A 252 -9.99 -7.38 -34.10
CA ILE A 252 -9.36 -7.34 -35.43
C ILE A 252 -8.95 -5.90 -35.77
N VAL A 253 -9.87 -4.95 -35.61
CA VAL A 253 -9.63 -3.52 -35.87
C VAL A 253 -8.50 -2.99 -35.00
N THR A 254 -8.53 -3.23 -33.69
CA THR A 254 -7.57 -2.61 -32.77
C THR A 254 -6.18 -3.21 -32.83
N ILE A 255 -6.07 -4.51 -33.13
CA ILE A 255 -4.79 -5.14 -33.45
C ILE A 255 -4.25 -4.55 -34.76
N SER A 256 -5.10 -4.36 -35.77
CA SER A 256 -4.68 -3.81 -37.07
C SER A 256 -4.13 -2.38 -36.95
N MET A 257 -4.83 -1.51 -36.23
CA MET A 257 -4.37 -0.16 -35.92
C MET A 257 -3.06 -0.16 -35.11
N SER A 258 -2.92 -1.08 -34.15
CA SER A 258 -1.69 -1.20 -33.36
C SER A 258 -0.50 -1.67 -34.20
N LEU A 259 -0.71 -2.63 -35.12
CA LEU A 259 0.33 -3.10 -36.04
C LEU A 259 0.76 -2.00 -37.02
N LEU A 260 -0.18 -1.20 -37.52
CA LEU A 260 0.13 -0.02 -38.35
C LEU A 260 1.00 0.98 -37.59
N LEU A 261 0.66 1.29 -36.33
CA LEU A 261 1.48 2.18 -35.50
C LEU A 261 2.89 1.61 -35.26
N MET A 262 3.00 0.31 -34.95
CA MET A 262 4.29 -0.34 -34.77
C MET A 262 5.14 -0.31 -36.05
N LYS A 263 4.52 -0.54 -37.22
CA LYS A 263 5.20 -0.48 -38.52
C LYS A 263 5.61 0.95 -38.86
N PHE A 264 4.74 1.93 -38.62
CA PHE A 264 5.05 3.35 -38.78
C PHE A 264 6.25 3.76 -37.92
N ALA A 265 6.28 3.34 -36.65
CA ALA A 265 7.39 3.62 -35.76
C ALA A 265 8.71 2.98 -36.21
N GLN A 266 8.67 1.75 -36.73
CA GLN A 266 9.86 1.10 -37.30
C GLN A 266 10.35 1.83 -38.56
N ILE A 267 9.45 2.19 -39.48
CA ILE A 267 9.80 2.92 -40.70
C ILE A 267 10.42 4.27 -40.36
N SER A 268 9.86 4.99 -39.38
CA SER A 268 10.37 6.29 -38.97
C SER A 268 11.81 6.20 -38.47
N GLU A 269 12.14 5.16 -37.69
CA GLU A 269 13.50 4.86 -37.22
C GLU A 269 14.45 4.54 -38.38
N THR A 270 14.10 3.59 -39.26
CA THR A 270 14.94 3.22 -40.41
C THR A 270 15.24 4.41 -41.30
N ALA A 271 14.26 5.29 -41.49
CA ALA A 271 14.39 6.43 -42.35
C ALA A 271 15.44 7.45 -41.84
N MET A 272 15.65 7.58 -40.52
CA MET A 272 16.65 8.53 -39.99
C MET A 272 18.05 7.95 -39.82
N THR A 273 18.20 6.63 -39.79
CA THR A 273 19.52 5.96 -39.69
C THR A 273 20.28 5.91 -41.02
N GLY A 274 19.71 6.45 -42.10
CA GLY A 274 20.42 6.69 -43.37
C GLY A 274 20.80 5.44 -44.18
N LYS A 275 20.21 4.28 -43.88
CA LYS A 275 20.56 2.99 -44.52
C LYS A 275 19.88 2.72 -45.88
N GLU A 276 19.02 3.61 -46.37
CA GLU A 276 18.42 3.52 -47.71
C GLU A 276 18.42 4.89 -48.42
N ASN A 277 18.50 4.87 -49.75
CA ASN A 277 18.38 6.04 -50.63
C ASN A 277 16.97 6.65 -50.53
N ILE A 278 16.76 7.48 -49.52
CA ILE A 278 15.49 8.18 -49.28
C ILE A 278 15.45 9.46 -50.12
N ARG A 279 14.36 9.63 -50.88
CA ARG A 279 14.12 10.80 -51.75
C ARG A 279 14.27 12.11 -50.97
N ALA A 280 15.00 13.08 -51.54
CA ALA A 280 15.37 14.35 -50.91
C ALA A 280 14.20 15.15 -50.28
N GLY A 281 12.98 15.06 -50.85
CA GLY A 281 11.78 15.72 -50.30
C GLY A 281 11.29 15.14 -48.96
N ILE A 282 11.49 13.84 -48.73
CA ILE A 282 11.19 13.17 -47.45
C ILE A 282 12.23 13.57 -46.40
N LEU A 283 13.49 13.77 -46.79
CA LEU A 283 14.59 14.20 -45.92
C LEU A 283 14.36 15.61 -45.32
N ALA A 284 13.80 16.54 -46.10
CA ALA A 284 13.51 17.92 -45.66
C ALA A 284 12.37 17.99 -44.63
N VAL A 285 11.30 17.22 -44.82
CA VAL A 285 10.21 17.06 -43.82
C VAL A 285 10.75 16.35 -42.57
N MET A 286 11.61 15.35 -42.74
CA MET A 286 12.19 14.57 -41.66
C MET A 286 13.21 15.32 -40.78
N GLY A 287 13.94 16.30 -41.34
CA GLY A 287 14.81 17.18 -40.57
C GLY A 287 14.06 17.96 -39.47
N ARG A 288 12.86 18.48 -39.81
CA ARG A 288 11.96 19.16 -38.84
C ARG A 288 11.30 18.17 -37.86
N MET A 289 11.10 16.91 -38.26
CA MET A 289 10.55 15.86 -37.40
C MET A 289 11.55 15.30 -36.38
N ARG A 290 12.87 15.58 -36.48
CA ARG A 290 13.87 15.05 -35.53
C ARG A 290 13.60 15.49 -34.10
N LEU A 291 13.32 16.79 -33.88
CA LEU A 291 13.01 17.31 -32.55
C LEU A 291 11.71 16.72 -32.01
N VAL A 292 10.66 16.69 -32.84
CA VAL A 292 9.35 16.12 -32.48
C VAL A 292 9.51 14.65 -32.09
N ARG A 293 10.24 13.86 -32.90
CA ARG A 293 10.52 12.46 -32.57
C ARG A 293 11.30 12.33 -31.28
N ALA A 294 12.34 13.13 -31.06
CA ALA A 294 13.13 13.07 -29.83
C ALA A 294 12.24 13.31 -28.58
N VAL A 295 11.31 14.27 -28.66
CA VAL A 295 10.31 14.51 -27.62
C VAL A 295 9.38 13.31 -27.45
N VAL A 296 8.82 12.77 -28.53
CA VAL A 296 7.92 11.61 -28.48
C VAL A 296 8.62 10.36 -27.94
N VAL A 297 9.86 10.09 -28.36
CA VAL A 297 10.72 9.02 -27.83
C VAL A 297 10.96 9.24 -26.34
N TYR A 298 11.25 10.47 -25.91
CA TYR A 298 11.42 10.79 -24.49
C TYR A 298 10.14 10.50 -23.68
N ILE A 299 8.97 10.90 -24.20
CA ILE A 299 7.67 10.60 -23.58
C ILE A 299 7.49 9.09 -23.46
N GLY A 300 7.70 8.34 -24.54
CA GLY A 300 7.50 6.89 -24.53
C GLY A 300 8.51 6.12 -23.68
N ARG A 301 9.76 6.57 -23.63
CA ARG A 301 10.80 6.07 -22.71
C ARG A 301 10.36 6.17 -21.25
N ASN A 302 9.57 7.20 -20.95
CA ASN A 302 9.02 7.54 -19.64
C ASN A 302 7.51 7.29 -19.54
N SER A 303 6.91 6.52 -20.46
CA SER A 303 5.46 6.34 -20.58
C SER A 303 4.77 5.97 -19.27
N LEU A 304 5.42 5.15 -18.44
CA LEU A 304 4.93 4.78 -17.11
C LEU A 304 4.78 5.99 -16.17
N PHE A 305 5.79 6.86 -16.13
CA PHE A 305 5.74 8.09 -15.33
C PHE A 305 4.71 9.06 -15.89
N TYR A 306 4.63 9.20 -17.22
CA TYR A 306 3.60 10.01 -17.86
C TYR A 306 2.20 9.53 -17.51
N LEU A 307 1.94 8.22 -17.51
CA LEU A 307 0.65 7.67 -17.10
C LEU A 307 0.30 8.03 -15.64
N CYS A 308 1.26 7.86 -14.73
CA CYS A 308 1.07 8.15 -13.31
C CYS A 308 0.82 9.64 -13.06
N VAL A 309 1.62 10.51 -13.68
CA VAL A 309 1.51 11.96 -13.53
C VAL A 309 0.28 12.51 -14.27
N HIS A 310 -0.12 11.93 -15.39
CA HIS A 310 -1.37 12.30 -16.07
C HIS A 310 -2.59 12.02 -15.19
N LEU A 311 -2.63 10.91 -14.45
CA LEU A 311 -3.70 10.68 -13.47
C LEU A 311 -3.70 11.75 -12.37
N LEU A 312 -2.53 12.06 -11.79
CA LEU A 312 -2.41 13.12 -10.79
C LEU A 312 -2.96 14.43 -11.34
N GLU A 313 -2.48 14.82 -12.52
CA GLU A 313 -2.89 16.00 -13.24
C GLU A 313 -4.41 16.07 -13.45
N MET A 314 -5.04 14.99 -13.92
CA MET A 314 -6.48 14.94 -14.12
C MET A 314 -7.28 15.09 -12.83
N ASN A 315 -6.84 14.43 -11.76
CA ASN A 315 -7.60 14.44 -10.50
C ASN A 315 -7.41 15.74 -9.72
N THR A 316 -6.24 16.36 -9.82
CA THR A 316 -5.82 17.38 -8.83
C THR A 316 -5.49 18.72 -9.44
N MET A 317 -5.23 18.80 -10.74
CA MET A 317 -4.70 20.01 -11.39
C MET A 317 -5.62 20.64 -12.45
N PHE A 318 -6.78 20.05 -12.75
CA PHE A 318 -7.64 20.52 -13.83
C PHE A 318 -8.13 21.97 -13.61
N TYR A 319 -8.49 22.33 -12.37
CA TYR A 319 -8.95 23.69 -12.03
C TYR A 319 -7.89 24.75 -12.33
N TYR A 320 -6.62 24.48 -12.01
CA TYR A 320 -5.52 25.41 -12.28
C TYR A 320 -5.29 25.61 -13.77
N GLN A 321 -5.50 24.57 -14.58
CA GLN A 321 -5.38 24.67 -16.04
C GLN A 321 -6.48 25.53 -16.62
N ASP A 322 -7.73 25.28 -16.22
CA ASP A 322 -8.87 26.02 -16.73
C ASP A 322 -8.79 27.49 -16.31
N TRP A 323 -8.36 27.77 -15.08
CA TRP A 323 -8.07 29.11 -14.59
C TRP A 323 -6.94 29.81 -15.37
N LEU A 324 -5.83 29.13 -15.64
CA LEU A 324 -4.70 29.72 -16.38
C LEU A 324 -5.09 30.06 -17.81
N LEU A 325 -5.78 29.14 -18.49
CA LEU A 325 -6.24 29.33 -19.87
C LEU A 325 -7.26 30.47 -19.97
N ALA A 326 -8.18 30.56 -19.01
CA ALA A 326 -9.14 31.67 -18.93
C ALA A 326 -8.41 33.02 -18.75
N LYS A 327 -7.39 33.08 -17.88
CA LYS A 327 -6.59 34.30 -17.66
C LYS A 327 -5.77 34.70 -18.89
N MET A 328 -5.35 33.74 -19.71
CA MET A 328 -4.63 33.99 -20.96
C MET A 328 -5.55 34.46 -22.11
N GLY A 329 -6.88 34.47 -21.93
CA GLY A 329 -7.82 34.92 -22.96
C GLY A 329 -7.81 34.05 -24.23
N ILE A 330 -7.56 32.74 -24.09
CA ILE A 330 -7.50 31.83 -25.24
C ILE A 330 -8.88 31.70 -25.88
N ALA A 331 -8.97 32.00 -27.18
CA ALA A 331 -10.19 31.84 -27.95
C ALA A 331 -10.69 30.38 -27.95
N GLU A 332 -12.01 30.19 -27.92
CA GLU A 332 -12.65 28.87 -27.76
C GLU A 332 -12.16 27.82 -28.77
N GLY A 333 -11.96 28.22 -30.04
CA GLY A 333 -11.48 27.32 -31.10
C GLY A 333 -10.07 26.74 -30.85
N PHE A 334 -9.25 27.40 -30.04
CA PHE A 334 -7.90 26.93 -29.69
C PHE A 334 -7.82 26.33 -28.29
N TYR A 335 -8.88 26.42 -27.50
CA TYR A 335 -8.89 26.06 -26.09
C TYR A 335 -8.46 24.60 -25.86
N THR A 336 -9.01 23.65 -26.62
CA THR A 336 -8.67 22.22 -26.53
C THR A 336 -7.20 21.95 -26.83
N GLY A 337 -6.66 22.61 -27.87
CA GLY A 337 -5.24 22.50 -28.24
C GLY A 337 -4.30 23.12 -27.20
N ALA A 338 -4.68 24.29 -26.67
CA ALA A 338 -3.94 24.96 -25.60
C ALA A 338 -3.93 24.13 -24.31
N LYS A 339 -5.08 23.55 -23.94
CA LYS A 339 -5.22 22.64 -22.79
C LYS A 339 -4.37 21.39 -22.95
N PHE A 340 -4.34 20.79 -24.15
CA PHE A 340 -3.45 19.68 -24.46
C PHE A 340 -1.97 20.05 -24.28
N GLY A 341 -1.54 21.18 -24.84
CA GLY A 341 -0.17 21.67 -24.72
C GLY A 341 0.24 21.93 -23.27
N LEU A 342 -0.62 22.59 -22.49
CA LEU A 342 -0.39 22.88 -21.07
C LEU A 342 -0.25 21.60 -20.24
N LYS A 343 -1.16 20.62 -20.44
CA LYS A 343 -1.06 19.29 -19.79
C LYS A 343 0.29 18.64 -20.07
N LEU A 344 0.74 18.62 -21.32
CA LEU A 344 2.03 18.02 -21.69
C LEU A 344 3.21 18.72 -21.02
N VAL A 345 3.21 20.05 -20.96
CA VAL A 345 4.27 20.82 -20.30
C VAL A 345 4.32 20.49 -18.81
N MET A 346 3.18 20.55 -18.12
CA MET A 346 3.09 20.28 -16.68
C MET A 346 3.52 18.85 -16.34
N ILE A 347 3.00 17.85 -17.06
CA ILE A 347 3.39 16.45 -16.87
C ILE A 347 4.89 16.29 -17.08
N THR A 348 5.44 16.86 -18.16
CA THR A 348 6.88 16.78 -18.47
C THR A 348 7.75 17.42 -17.39
N MET A 349 7.33 18.58 -16.85
CA MET A 349 8.03 19.27 -15.76
C MET A 349 8.07 18.41 -14.49
N ILE A 350 6.94 17.82 -14.09
CA ILE A 350 6.86 16.93 -12.92
C ILE A 350 7.74 15.70 -13.13
N VAL A 351 7.67 15.05 -14.30
CA VAL A 351 8.49 13.87 -14.62
C VAL A 351 9.99 14.21 -14.53
N LYS A 352 10.42 15.34 -15.10
CA LYS A 352 11.81 15.81 -14.97
C LYS A 352 12.19 16.12 -13.53
N GLY A 353 11.32 16.79 -12.77
CA GLY A 353 11.54 17.10 -11.36
C GLY A 353 11.78 15.84 -10.53
N VAL A 354 10.93 14.82 -10.70
CA VAL A 354 11.08 13.51 -10.03
C VAL A 354 12.40 12.83 -10.41
N GLN A 355 12.82 12.90 -11.67
CA GLN A 355 14.10 12.32 -12.11
C GLN A 355 15.31 13.04 -11.51
N ILE A 356 15.27 14.37 -11.41
CA ILE A 356 16.31 15.18 -10.77
C ILE A 356 16.39 14.82 -9.29
N LEU A 357 15.26 14.78 -8.58
CA LEU A 357 15.20 14.40 -7.17
C LEU A 357 15.76 13.00 -6.92
N ARG A 358 15.43 12.01 -7.76
CA ARG A 358 15.99 10.66 -7.64
C ARG A 358 17.50 10.63 -7.85
N ARG A 359 18.02 11.46 -8.76
CA ARG A 359 19.45 11.56 -9.02
C ARG A 359 20.17 12.18 -7.82
N THR A 360 19.64 13.27 -7.25
CA THR A 360 20.20 13.93 -6.07
C THR A 360 20.09 13.07 -4.82
N GLU A 361 18.97 12.36 -4.61
CA GLU A 361 18.84 11.36 -3.54
C GLU A 361 19.81 10.20 -3.69
N GLY A 362 20.06 9.71 -4.91
CA GLY A 362 21.06 8.68 -5.19
C GLY A 362 22.47 9.14 -4.78
N TYR A 363 22.84 10.38 -5.11
CA TYR A 363 24.11 10.98 -4.67
C TYR A 363 24.15 11.17 -3.14
N ALA A 364 23.05 11.62 -2.53
CA ALA A 364 22.97 11.82 -1.08
C ALA A 364 23.09 10.49 -0.32
N ARG A 365 22.39 9.43 -0.75
CA ARG A 365 22.47 8.09 -0.14
C ARG A 365 23.82 7.44 -0.34
N GLN A 366 24.47 7.63 -1.49
CA GLN A 366 25.81 7.09 -1.74
C GLN A 366 26.85 7.77 -0.83
N ARG A 367 26.72 9.09 -0.63
CA ARG A 367 27.56 9.86 0.30
C ARG A 367 27.26 9.49 1.77
N GLU A 368 26.00 9.32 2.14
CA GLU A 368 25.56 8.94 3.48
C GLU A 368 25.97 7.49 3.80
N SER A 369 25.88 6.56 2.84
CA SER A 369 26.38 5.19 2.98
C SER A 369 27.90 5.14 3.12
N GLN A 370 28.64 5.98 2.40
CA GLN A 370 30.11 6.07 2.54
C GLN A 370 30.50 6.65 3.91
N VAL A 371 29.83 7.72 4.36
CA VAL A 371 30.05 8.32 5.68
C VAL A 371 29.60 7.38 6.81
N LEU A 372 28.48 6.68 6.66
CA LEU A 372 28.05 5.66 7.62
C LEU A 372 29.05 4.50 7.66
N SER A 373 29.53 4.02 6.51
CA SER A 373 30.52 2.92 6.47
C SER A 373 31.87 3.29 7.10
N SER A 374 32.33 4.53 6.93
CA SER A 374 33.56 5.01 7.59
C SER A 374 33.37 5.22 9.10
N VAL A 375 32.19 5.68 9.54
CA VAL A 375 31.83 5.82 10.96
C VAL A 375 31.62 4.45 11.65
N TYR A 376 31.10 3.45 10.93
CA TYR A 376 30.91 2.09 11.46
C TYR A 376 32.21 1.28 11.57
N GLN A 377 33.25 1.58 10.79
CA GLN A 377 34.56 0.91 10.89
C GLN A 377 35.57 1.62 11.80
N SER A 378 35.48 2.95 11.98
CA SER A 378 36.46 3.72 12.78
C SER A 378 35.97 4.16 14.16
N GLY A 379 34.72 3.89 14.53
CA GLY A 379 34.15 4.25 15.83
C GLY A 379 33.53 3.05 16.53
N GLY A 380 34.28 2.44 17.44
CA GLY A 380 33.71 1.59 18.50
C GLY A 380 32.69 2.38 19.33
N GLY A 381 31.43 2.42 18.87
CA GLY A 381 30.28 2.95 19.59
C GLY A 381 29.95 4.42 19.31
N ARG A 382 28.95 4.66 18.45
CA ARG A 382 28.00 5.81 18.34
C ARG A 382 27.36 5.68 16.94
N VAL A 383 26.18 5.10 16.72
CA VAL A 383 24.86 5.20 17.33
C VAL A 383 24.39 3.78 17.64
N GLY A 384 23.97 3.50 18.87
CA GLY A 384 23.64 2.15 19.32
C GLY A 384 22.37 1.57 18.69
N TYR A 385 22.43 1.18 17.42
CA TYR A 385 21.53 0.21 16.80
C TYR A 385 22.01 -1.18 17.20
N ASN A 386 21.19 -1.89 17.97
CA ASN A 386 21.49 -3.23 18.41
C ASN A 386 21.38 -4.16 17.19
N LYS A 387 22.46 -4.86 16.78
CA LYS A 387 22.49 -5.79 15.62
C LYS A 387 21.37 -6.86 15.61
N ASN A 388 20.69 -7.05 16.74
CA ASN A 388 19.61 -8.04 16.95
C ASN A 388 18.19 -7.44 17.02
N ARG A 389 17.97 -6.15 16.72
CA ARG A 389 16.64 -5.51 16.78
C ARG A 389 16.10 -5.24 15.37
N ASP A 390 14.94 -5.79 15.06
CA ASP A 390 14.26 -5.53 13.79
C ASP A 390 13.60 -4.15 13.79
N VAL A 391 14.23 -3.20 13.08
CA VAL A 391 13.75 -1.82 12.93
C VAL A 391 12.39 -1.76 12.24
N ALA A 392 12.05 -2.73 11.37
CA ALA A 392 10.76 -2.73 10.69
C ALA A 392 9.60 -2.87 11.70
N VAL A 393 9.78 -3.68 12.75
CA VAL A 393 8.79 -3.81 13.83
C VAL A 393 8.64 -2.53 14.66
N ASP A 394 9.73 -1.77 14.84
CA ASP A 394 9.65 -0.48 15.54
C ASP A 394 8.92 0.56 14.69
N ILE A 395 9.17 0.61 13.38
CA ILE A 395 8.40 1.45 12.43
C ILE A 395 6.92 1.07 12.47
N GLU A 396 6.61 -0.23 12.42
CA GLU A 396 5.25 -0.76 12.49
C GLU A 396 4.52 -0.27 13.75
N LYS A 397 5.15 -0.40 14.93
CA LYS A 397 4.62 0.16 16.19
C LYS A 397 4.44 1.67 16.15
N GLY A 398 5.33 2.39 15.47
CA GLY A 398 5.23 3.83 15.29
C GLY A 398 3.98 4.22 14.50
N ILE A 399 3.73 3.55 13.38
CA ILE A 399 2.53 3.75 12.56
C ILE A 399 1.27 3.39 13.37
N LEU A 400 1.29 2.26 14.08
CA LEU A 400 0.17 1.85 14.95
C LEU A 400 -0.12 2.86 16.06
N MET A 401 0.91 3.47 16.64
CA MET A 401 0.76 4.50 17.67
C MET A 401 0.14 5.77 17.10
N ILE A 402 0.60 6.22 15.93
CA ILE A 402 0.00 7.38 15.24
C ILE A 402 -1.48 7.09 14.89
N ALA A 403 -1.77 5.90 14.37
CA ALA A 403 -3.14 5.49 14.06
C ALA A 403 -4.04 5.43 15.31
N MET A 404 -3.52 4.95 16.44
CA MET A 404 -4.24 4.92 17.72
C MET A 404 -4.59 6.33 18.21
N LEU A 405 -3.62 7.26 18.18
CA LEU A 405 -3.85 8.67 18.56
C LEU A 405 -4.89 9.35 17.65
N ALA A 406 -4.80 9.12 16.33
CA ALA A 406 -5.79 9.63 15.38
C ALA A 406 -7.19 9.04 15.64
N GLY A 407 -7.28 7.76 16.00
CA GLY A 407 -8.53 7.06 16.33
C GLY A 407 -9.17 7.47 17.66
N HIS A 408 -8.50 8.28 18.48
CA HIS A 408 -9.01 8.86 19.72
C HIS A 408 -9.58 10.28 19.54
N VAL A 409 -9.60 10.78 18.30
CA VAL A 409 -10.29 12.00 17.88
C VAL A 409 -11.52 11.61 17.05
N THR A 410 -12.50 12.50 16.96
CA THR A 410 -13.69 12.30 16.12
C THR A 410 -13.31 12.36 14.64
N ILE A 411 -13.02 11.19 14.06
CA ILE A 411 -12.66 11.00 12.65
C ILE A 411 -13.80 10.36 11.86
N ASN A 412 -13.73 10.44 10.53
CA ASN A 412 -14.68 9.81 9.63
C ASN A 412 -14.87 8.30 9.94
N PRO A 413 -16.11 7.79 9.96
CA PRO A 413 -16.40 6.39 10.30
C PRO A 413 -15.70 5.35 9.41
N GLY A 414 -15.49 5.66 8.13
CA GLY A 414 -14.79 4.79 7.18
C GLY A 414 -13.31 4.61 7.56
N LEU A 415 -12.60 5.72 7.77
CA LEU A 415 -11.20 5.66 8.23
C LEU A 415 -11.09 5.01 9.62
N ARG A 416 -12.04 5.31 10.52
CA ARG A 416 -12.11 4.67 11.84
C ARG A 416 -12.19 3.16 11.72
N ARG A 417 -13.08 2.63 10.86
CA ARG A 417 -13.23 1.18 10.65
C ARG A 417 -11.94 0.54 10.16
N ILE A 418 -11.23 1.19 9.23
CA ILE A 418 -9.92 0.71 8.74
C ILE A 418 -8.91 0.61 9.89
N ILE A 419 -8.74 1.67 10.69
CA ILE A 419 -7.80 1.69 11.82
C ILE A 419 -8.18 0.63 12.86
N TYR A 420 -9.45 0.57 13.24
CA TYR A 420 -9.96 -0.31 14.29
C TYR A 420 -9.92 -1.79 13.91
N SER A 421 -9.95 -2.11 12.61
CA SER A 421 -9.86 -3.48 12.11
C SER A 421 -8.55 -4.22 12.45
N PHE A 422 -7.48 -3.53 12.88
CA PHE A 422 -6.22 -4.21 13.22
C PHE A 422 -5.36 -3.57 14.32
N HIS A 423 -5.45 -2.27 14.61
CA HIS A 423 -4.37 -1.59 15.36
C HIS A 423 -4.07 -2.15 16.76
N LEU A 424 -5.08 -2.46 17.59
CA LEU A 424 -4.86 -3.06 18.92
C LEU A 424 -4.41 -4.51 18.83
N ALA A 425 -5.00 -5.29 17.90
CA ALA A 425 -4.61 -6.66 17.66
C ALA A 425 -3.13 -6.74 17.23
N ALA A 426 -2.67 -5.81 16.41
CA ALA A 426 -1.28 -5.70 15.99
C ALA A 426 -0.32 -5.54 17.17
N PHE A 427 -0.61 -4.66 18.13
CA PHE A 427 0.22 -4.54 19.34
C PHE A 427 0.27 -5.84 20.16
N VAL A 428 -0.83 -6.61 20.22
CA VAL A 428 -0.87 -7.92 20.89
C VAL A 428 -0.02 -8.95 20.12
N VAL A 429 -0.16 -9.02 18.79
CA VAL A 429 0.66 -9.90 17.93
C VAL A 429 2.14 -9.57 18.09
N LEU A 430 2.52 -8.30 18.03
CA LEU A 430 3.91 -7.87 18.24
C LEU A 430 4.40 -8.17 19.66
N SER A 431 3.54 -8.11 20.67
CA SER A 431 3.86 -8.54 22.04
C SER A 431 4.22 -10.04 22.09
N GLY A 432 3.51 -10.88 21.32
CA GLY A 432 3.81 -12.30 21.12
C GLY A 432 5.10 -12.53 20.32
N TYR A 433 5.33 -11.74 19.27
CA TYR A 433 6.55 -11.78 18.46
C TYR A 433 7.83 -11.60 19.30
N PHE A 434 7.77 -10.79 20.36
CA PHE A 434 8.90 -10.59 21.28
C PHE A 434 8.97 -11.59 22.44
N TYR A 435 8.09 -12.60 22.49
CA TYR A 435 8.16 -13.67 23.48
C TYR A 435 9.51 -14.42 23.39
N ARG A 436 9.99 -14.88 24.55
CA ARG A 436 11.23 -15.66 24.68
C ARG A 436 10.95 -16.87 25.55
N LYS A 437 11.07 -18.07 24.98
CA LYS A 437 10.95 -19.36 25.67
C LYS A 437 12.07 -19.52 26.72
N GLY A 438 11.83 -20.31 27.77
CA GLY A 438 12.88 -20.79 28.68
C GLY A 438 13.29 -19.85 29.83
N ARG A 439 12.55 -18.78 30.12
CA ARG A 439 12.78 -18.01 31.36
C ARG A 439 12.06 -18.67 32.53
N GLY A 440 12.79 -18.91 33.63
CA GLY A 440 12.18 -19.40 34.88
C GLY A 440 11.07 -18.47 35.39
N LEU A 441 10.07 -19.04 36.07
CA LEU A 441 8.84 -18.36 36.52
C LEU A 441 9.11 -17.02 37.20
N LYS A 442 10.01 -16.99 38.18
CA LYS A 442 10.39 -15.79 38.94
C LYS A 442 10.93 -14.67 38.02
N ASN A 443 11.76 -15.02 37.04
CA ASN A 443 12.35 -14.06 36.11
C ASN A 443 11.32 -13.54 35.10
N THR A 444 10.38 -14.39 34.67
CA THR A 444 9.25 -14.01 33.82
C THR A 444 8.34 -13.02 34.55
N LEU A 445 7.87 -13.36 35.76
CA LEU A 445 7.01 -12.50 36.57
C LEU A 445 7.67 -11.16 36.92
N ARG A 446 8.94 -11.18 37.35
CA ARG A 446 9.71 -9.94 37.60
C ARG A 446 9.82 -9.07 36.36
N GLY A 447 10.02 -9.68 35.18
CA GLY A 447 10.05 -8.96 33.91
C GLY A 447 8.71 -8.33 33.55
N LEU A 448 7.61 -9.06 33.72
CA LEU A 448 6.25 -8.57 33.47
C LEU A 448 5.90 -7.40 34.42
N PHE A 449 6.19 -7.55 35.71
CA PHE A 449 6.01 -6.49 36.71
C PHE A 449 6.72 -5.20 36.29
N ARG A 450 8.01 -5.27 35.95
CA ARG A 450 8.79 -4.10 35.52
C ARG A 450 8.31 -3.49 34.20
N THR A 451 7.73 -4.28 33.30
CA THR A 451 7.33 -3.82 31.97
C THR A 451 5.94 -3.19 31.95
N PHE A 452 5.01 -3.69 32.78
CA PHE A 452 3.60 -3.29 32.74
C PHE A 452 3.13 -2.60 34.01
N LEU A 453 3.41 -3.19 35.19
CA LEU A 453 2.90 -2.67 36.46
C LEU A 453 3.64 -1.43 36.95
N ILE A 454 4.95 -1.29 36.69
CA ILE A 454 5.67 -0.05 37.03
C ILE A 454 5.12 1.15 36.22
N PRO A 455 5.02 1.10 34.88
CA PRO A 455 4.40 2.18 34.12
C PRO A 455 2.95 2.48 34.55
N TYR A 456 2.16 1.44 34.85
CA TYR A 456 0.79 1.62 35.33
C TYR A 456 0.74 2.28 36.72
N GLY A 457 1.61 1.89 37.65
CA GLY A 457 1.70 2.54 38.97
C GLY A 457 2.14 4.00 38.88
N ILE A 458 3.07 4.32 37.97
CA ILE A 458 3.46 5.71 37.67
C ILE A 458 2.24 6.48 37.14
N PHE A 459 1.47 5.89 36.23
CA PHE A 459 0.21 6.49 35.76
C PHE A 459 -0.74 6.77 36.91
N CYS A 460 -1.03 5.79 37.78
CA CYS A 460 -1.95 5.97 38.90
C CYS A 460 -1.50 7.10 39.84
N ALA A 461 -0.21 7.14 40.19
CA ALA A 461 0.34 8.18 41.07
C ALA A 461 0.25 9.58 40.44
N VAL A 462 0.62 9.71 39.16
CA VAL A 462 0.60 11.01 38.46
C VAL A 462 -0.84 11.46 38.17
N HIS A 463 -1.71 10.56 37.72
CA HIS A 463 -3.12 10.87 37.49
C HIS A 463 -3.80 11.31 38.79
N PHE A 464 -3.57 10.59 39.89
CA PHE A 464 -4.12 10.97 41.19
C PHE A 464 -3.62 12.36 41.61
N ALA A 465 -2.31 12.63 41.55
CA ALA A 465 -1.74 13.92 41.92
C ALA A 465 -2.27 15.08 41.06
N ILE A 466 -2.60 14.81 39.80
CA ILE A 466 -3.08 15.81 38.84
C ILE A 466 -4.58 16.07 38.95
N SER A 467 -5.37 15.01 39.20
CA SER A 467 -6.83 15.06 39.26
C SER A 467 -7.37 15.35 40.66
N TRP A 468 -6.55 15.17 41.70
CA TRP A 468 -6.90 15.51 43.07
C TRP A 468 -6.86 17.02 43.27
N THR A 469 -8.00 17.67 43.08
CA THR A 469 -8.20 19.11 43.32
C THR A 469 -9.02 19.40 44.57
N GLY A 470 -9.28 18.39 45.42
CA GLY A 470 -10.22 18.53 46.55
C GLY A 470 -11.69 18.61 46.11
N ASN A 471 -12.00 18.19 44.88
CA ASN A 471 -13.34 18.24 44.29
C ASN A 471 -14.31 17.30 45.04
N PRO A 472 -15.45 17.78 45.57
CA PRO A 472 -16.40 16.98 46.35
C PRO A 472 -17.12 15.88 45.55
N GLU A 473 -17.14 15.93 44.22
CA GLU A 473 -17.84 14.94 43.39
C GLU A 473 -17.11 13.57 43.30
N HIS A 474 -15.79 13.55 43.48
CA HIS A 474 -14.97 12.35 43.26
C HIS A 474 -13.96 12.16 44.40
N GLY A 475 -14.39 11.47 45.47
CA GLY A 475 -13.52 11.15 46.62
C GLY A 475 -12.42 10.13 46.31
N VAL A 476 -11.50 9.91 47.25
CA VAL A 476 -10.37 8.96 47.11
C VAL A 476 -10.83 7.56 46.68
N LEU A 477 -11.97 7.10 47.20
CA LEU A 477 -12.54 5.79 46.89
C LEU A 477 -12.88 5.62 45.40
N TYR A 478 -13.30 6.69 44.72
CA TYR A 478 -13.59 6.67 43.28
C TYR A 478 -12.33 6.32 42.48
N TYR A 479 -11.22 7.03 42.73
CA TYR A 479 -9.95 6.78 42.08
C TYR A 479 -9.34 5.42 42.47
N MET A 480 -9.51 5.00 43.74
CA MET A 480 -9.08 3.66 44.15
C MET A 480 -9.82 2.56 43.38
N LYS A 481 -11.15 2.66 43.23
CA LYS A 481 -11.94 1.72 42.42
C LYS A 481 -11.47 1.75 40.96
N GLN A 482 -11.30 2.94 40.37
CA GLN A 482 -10.82 3.13 39.01
C GLN A 482 -9.49 2.38 38.76
N TYR A 483 -8.49 2.61 39.62
CA TYR A 483 -7.15 2.05 39.47
C TYR A 483 -7.06 0.56 39.83
N LEU A 484 -7.82 0.12 40.82
CA LEU A 484 -7.81 -1.28 41.23
C LEU A 484 -8.42 -2.17 40.14
N PHE A 485 -9.55 -1.74 39.58
CA PHE A 485 -10.28 -2.51 38.57
C PHE A 485 -9.74 -2.30 37.16
N GLY A 486 -9.08 -1.18 36.85
CA GLY A 486 -8.31 -1.01 35.61
C GLY A 486 -9.05 -1.35 34.31
N MET A 487 -10.37 -1.12 34.26
CA MET A 487 -11.22 -1.55 33.16
C MET A 487 -11.26 -0.53 32.01
N SER A 488 -11.43 -0.99 30.78
CA SER A 488 -11.66 -0.09 29.64
C SER A 488 -13.04 0.54 29.69
N PHE A 489 -14.06 -0.22 30.07
CA PHE A 489 -15.46 0.19 30.23
C PHE A 489 -16.13 -0.85 31.16
N SER A 490 -17.29 -0.54 31.72
CA SER A 490 -18.14 -1.46 32.50
C SER A 490 -19.47 -1.73 31.76
N LYS A 491 -20.15 -2.85 32.07
CA LYS A 491 -21.44 -3.19 31.45
C LYS A 491 -22.40 -3.86 32.43
N ASN A 492 -22.43 -5.18 32.55
CA ASN A 492 -23.35 -5.86 33.48
C ASN A 492 -22.75 -5.99 34.87
N LEU A 493 -21.43 -6.15 34.94
CA LEU A 493 -20.67 -6.17 36.20
C LEU A 493 -20.02 -4.81 36.43
N TRP A 494 -19.95 -4.38 37.69
CA TRP A 494 -19.16 -3.23 38.13
C TRP A 494 -19.52 -1.92 37.42
N GLN A 495 -20.83 -1.65 37.25
CA GLN A 495 -21.36 -0.48 36.54
C GLN A 495 -20.90 0.86 37.15
N ASP A 496 -20.67 0.87 38.46
CA ASP A 496 -20.19 2.02 39.23
C ASP A 496 -18.68 2.29 39.08
N VAL A 497 -17.96 1.42 38.38
CA VAL A 497 -16.52 1.55 38.24
C VAL A 497 -16.16 2.34 36.96
N PRO A 498 -15.48 3.49 37.12
CA PRO A 498 -15.05 4.30 35.98
C PRO A 498 -13.93 3.64 35.17
N SER A 499 -13.88 3.98 33.89
CA SER A 499 -12.81 3.56 32.97
C SER A 499 -11.47 4.20 33.33
N VAL A 500 -10.37 3.47 33.18
CA VAL A 500 -9.00 4.06 33.23
C VAL A 500 -8.55 4.67 31.89
N GLY A 501 -9.44 4.70 30.89
CA GLY A 501 -9.10 5.16 29.54
C GLY A 501 -8.10 4.22 28.85
N PRO A 502 -7.35 4.70 27.82
CA PRO A 502 -6.51 3.87 26.95
C PRO A 502 -5.41 3.07 27.67
N ILE A 503 -5.01 3.47 28.87
CA ILE A 503 -3.97 2.79 29.65
C ILE A 503 -4.36 1.37 30.08
N TYR A 504 -5.66 1.01 30.06
CA TYR A 504 -6.14 -0.36 30.30
C TYR A 504 -5.38 -1.38 29.44
N PHE A 505 -4.94 -0.96 28.24
CA PHE A 505 -4.24 -1.80 27.29
C PHE A 505 -2.93 -2.38 27.85
N ILE A 506 -2.24 -1.66 28.76
CA ILE A 506 -1.05 -2.16 29.44
C ILE A 506 -1.38 -3.36 30.34
N LEU A 507 -2.49 -3.29 31.08
CA LEU A 507 -2.97 -4.38 31.94
C LEU A 507 -3.48 -5.55 31.11
N LEU A 508 -4.16 -5.28 30.00
CA LEU A 508 -4.57 -6.31 29.04
C LEU A 508 -3.34 -7.07 28.51
N LEU A 509 -2.28 -6.38 28.07
CA LEU A 509 -1.05 -7.04 27.60
C LEU A 509 -0.35 -7.86 28.69
N LEU A 510 -0.41 -7.42 29.95
CA LEU A 510 0.07 -8.19 31.09
C LEU A 510 -0.71 -9.50 31.22
N LEU A 511 -2.04 -9.44 31.25
CA LEU A 511 -2.91 -10.60 31.42
C LEU A 511 -2.80 -11.59 30.26
N VAL A 512 -2.79 -11.12 29.01
CA VAL A 512 -2.58 -11.96 27.82
C VAL A 512 -1.31 -12.81 27.97
N ARG A 513 -0.22 -12.20 28.44
CA ARG A 513 1.05 -12.90 28.67
C ARG A 513 0.97 -13.90 29.80
N LEU A 514 0.27 -13.58 30.88
CA LEU A 514 0.08 -14.49 32.01
C LEU A 514 -0.78 -15.70 31.62
N PHE A 515 -1.89 -15.49 30.91
CA PHE A 515 -2.74 -16.58 30.41
C PHE A 515 -1.99 -17.48 29.44
N TYR A 516 -1.29 -16.90 28.47
CA TYR A 516 -0.49 -17.69 27.53
C TYR A 516 0.63 -18.46 28.23
N TYR A 517 1.35 -17.81 29.16
CA TYR A 517 2.41 -18.48 29.91
C TYR A 517 1.87 -19.61 30.78
N GLY A 518 0.76 -19.39 31.49
CA GLY A 518 0.12 -20.41 32.34
C GLY A 518 -0.36 -21.61 31.53
N THR A 519 -1.00 -21.37 30.37
CA THR A 519 -1.42 -22.45 29.47
C THR A 519 -0.24 -23.21 28.87
N ASP A 520 0.82 -22.52 28.44
CA ASP A 520 2.02 -23.17 27.92
C ASP A 520 2.70 -24.06 28.99
N GLN A 521 2.79 -23.58 30.24
CA GLN A 521 3.32 -24.38 31.36
C GLN A 521 2.43 -25.59 31.67
N ALA A 522 1.11 -25.42 31.70
CA ALA A 522 0.17 -26.51 31.96
C ALA A 522 0.25 -27.60 30.88
N LEU A 523 0.32 -27.22 29.60
CA LEU A 523 0.51 -28.16 28.48
C LEU A 523 1.86 -28.87 28.57
N CYS A 524 2.94 -28.16 28.90
CA CYS A 524 4.26 -28.77 29.10
C CYS A 524 4.27 -29.76 30.28
N TYR A 525 3.59 -29.43 31.39
CA TYR A 525 3.46 -30.32 32.54
C TYR A 525 2.64 -31.57 32.20
N ALA A 526 1.52 -31.40 31.50
CA ALA A 526 0.68 -32.52 31.06
C ALA A 526 1.43 -33.48 30.11
N ALA A 527 2.21 -32.94 29.17
CA ALA A 527 3.06 -33.73 28.27
C ALA A 527 4.12 -34.54 29.05
N LYS A 528 4.81 -33.90 29.99
CA LYS A 528 5.78 -34.56 30.88
C LYS A 528 5.14 -35.68 31.71
N LYS A 529 3.98 -35.41 32.32
CA LYS A 529 3.24 -36.38 33.15
C LYS A 529 2.82 -37.61 32.34
N ARG A 530 2.46 -37.45 31.07
CA ARG A 530 2.08 -38.54 30.17
C ARG A 530 3.26 -39.37 29.64
N LYS A 531 4.52 -39.00 29.95
CA LYS A 531 5.74 -39.55 29.30
C LYS A 531 5.64 -39.57 27.77
N ALA A 532 4.81 -38.70 27.19
CA ALA A 532 4.58 -38.68 25.76
C ALA A 532 5.72 -37.88 25.11
N GLU A 533 6.42 -38.49 24.16
CA GLU A 533 7.21 -37.75 23.18
C GLU A 533 6.24 -37.02 22.24
N THR A 534 5.62 -35.94 22.71
CA THR A 534 4.76 -35.11 21.86
C THR A 534 5.58 -34.59 20.69
N GLY A 535 5.16 -34.93 19.47
CA GLY A 535 5.78 -34.41 18.26
C GLY A 535 5.69 -32.88 18.23
N LYS A 536 6.63 -32.22 17.54
CA LYS A 536 6.64 -30.74 17.41
C LYS A 536 5.29 -30.20 16.93
N TRP A 537 4.66 -30.87 15.96
CA TRP A 537 3.38 -30.47 15.37
C TRP A 537 2.20 -30.64 16.33
N GLU A 538 2.15 -31.72 17.10
CA GLU A 538 1.13 -31.95 18.12
C GLU A 538 1.20 -30.86 19.19
N ALA A 539 2.42 -30.54 19.64
CA ALA A 539 2.64 -29.50 20.64
C ALA A 539 2.23 -28.10 20.12
N VAL A 540 2.35 -27.84 18.81
CA VAL A 540 1.83 -26.62 18.18
C VAL A 540 0.29 -26.66 18.12
N LEU A 541 -0.29 -27.79 17.74
CA LEU A 541 -1.74 -27.98 17.65
C LEU A 541 -2.43 -27.80 19.01
N TYR A 542 -1.91 -28.41 20.09
CA TYR A 542 -2.49 -28.25 21.43
C TYR A 542 -2.46 -26.79 21.91
N ARG A 543 -1.39 -26.05 21.59
CA ARG A 543 -1.30 -24.61 21.90
C ARG A 543 -2.29 -23.79 21.09
N MET A 544 -2.47 -24.12 19.80
CA MET A 544 -3.48 -23.51 18.95
C MET A 544 -4.88 -23.73 19.54
N LEU A 545 -5.25 -24.99 19.82
CA LEU A 545 -6.56 -25.33 20.38
C LEU A 545 -6.81 -24.63 21.73
N ALA A 546 -5.81 -24.61 22.62
CA ALA A 546 -5.92 -23.89 23.89
C ALA A 546 -6.10 -22.38 23.71
N ALA A 547 -5.32 -21.76 22.81
CA ALA A 547 -5.41 -20.33 22.52
C ALA A 547 -6.75 -19.95 21.88
N THR A 548 -7.26 -20.76 20.95
CA THR A 548 -8.59 -20.60 20.36
C THR A 548 -9.69 -20.80 21.40
N GLY A 549 -9.60 -21.82 22.25
CA GLY A 549 -10.57 -22.07 23.32
C GLY A 549 -10.69 -20.90 24.30
N LEU A 550 -9.55 -20.38 24.78
CA LEU A 550 -9.54 -19.18 25.62
C LEU A 550 -10.10 -17.95 24.89
N SER A 551 -9.78 -17.80 23.60
CA SER A 551 -10.24 -16.67 22.81
C SER A 551 -11.76 -16.68 22.59
N VAL A 552 -12.32 -17.86 22.31
CA VAL A 552 -13.77 -18.08 22.21
C VAL A 552 -14.46 -17.83 23.55
N ALA A 553 -13.89 -18.32 24.67
CA ALA A 553 -14.43 -18.06 26.00
C ALA A 553 -14.45 -16.54 26.31
N GLY A 554 -13.35 -15.84 26.04
CA GLY A 554 -13.27 -14.38 26.19
C GLY A 554 -14.30 -13.63 25.33
N MET A 555 -14.52 -14.07 24.09
CA MET A 555 -15.55 -13.51 23.20
C MET A 555 -16.95 -13.66 23.80
N TYR A 556 -17.32 -14.85 24.30
CA TYR A 556 -18.64 -15.09 24.87
C TYR A 556 -18.86 -14.27 26.15
N LEU A 557 -17.86 -14.19 27.05
CA LEU A 557 -17.92 -13.34 28.24
C LEU A 557 -18.13 -11.87 27.86
N GLY A 558 -17.36 -11.38 26.89
CA GLY A 558 -17.45 -10.00 26.41
C GLY A 558 -18.81 -9.67 25.81
N LYS A 559 -19.36 -10.55 24.96
CA LYS A 559 -20.69 -10.38 24.34
C LYS A 559 -21.82 -10.47 25.37
N ALA A 560 -21.71 -11.35 26.36
CA ALA A 560 -22.65 -11.46 27.47
C ALA A 560 -22.61 -10.26 28.43
N GLY A 561 -21.67 -9.32 28.24
CA GLY A 561 -21.51 -8.12 29.08
C GLY A 561 -20.87 -8.38 30.43
N TRP A 562 -20.27 -9.56 30.64
CA TRP A 562 -19.50 -9.90 31.84
C TRP A 562 -18.08 -9.36 31.72
N TRP A 563 -17.97 -8.03 31.70
CA TRP A 563 -16.68 -7.33 31.58
C TRP A 563 -15.95 -7.37 32.92
N LEU A 564 -14.75 -7.94 32.90
CA LEU A 564 -14.02 -8.31 34.11
C LEU A 564 -12.92 -7.29 34.46
N PRO A 565 -12.46 -7.25 35.73
CA PRO A 565 -11.32 -6.44 36.12
C PRO A 565 -10.12 -6.63 35.18
N TRP A 566 -9.40 -5.53 34.95
CA TRP A 566 -8.25 -5.44 34.04
C TRP A 566 -8.57 -5.83 32.60
N SER A 567 -9.86 -5.82 32.23
CA SER A 567 -10.35 -6.31 30.94
C SER A 567 -9.96 -7.77 30.66
N THR A 568 -10.07 -8.61 31.68
CA THR A 568 -9.66 -10.03 31.63
C THR A 568 -10.37 -10.80 30.50
N ASP A 569 -11.64 -10.53 30.26
CA ASP A 569 -12.44 -11.11 29.17
C ASP A 569 -11.82 -10.79 27.78
N ALA A 570 -11.43 -9.53 27.55
CA ALA A 570 -10.75 -9.11 26.33
C ALA A 570 -9.30 -9.65 26.27
N ALA A 571 -8.64 -9.83 27.40
CA ALA A 571 -7.32 -10.46 27.46
C ALA A 571 -7.40 -11.94 27.03
N LEU A 572 -8.43 -12.68 27.46
CA LEU A 572 -8.69 -14.05 27.00
C LEU A 572 -8.90 -14.11 25.48
N TYR A 573 -9.75 -13.21 24.93
CA TYR A 573 -9.92 -13.05 23.49
C TYR A 573 -8.58 -12.87 22.75
N CYS A 574 -7.70 -12.02 23.30
CA CYS A 574 -6.41 -11.66 22.71
C CYS A 574 -5.32 -12.75 22.80
N VAL A 575 -5.50 -13.84 23.57
CA VAL A 575 -4.51 -14.93 23.66
C VAL A 575 -4.20 -15.53 22.30
N LEU A 576 -5.19 -15.65 21.42
CA LEU A 576 -5.00 -16.16 20.06
C LEU A 576 -4.07 -15.28 19.23
N PHE A 577 -4.25 -13.95 19.25
CA PHE A 577 -3.34 -13.01 18.58
C PHE A 577 -1.91 -13.10 19.13
N TYR A 578 -1.78 -13.24 20.45
CA TYR A 578 -0.48 -13.37 21.10
C TYR A 578 0.24 -14.65 20.68
N TRP A 579 -0.46 -15.79 20.68
CA TRP A 579 0.07 -17.06 20.19
C TRP A 579 0.48 -16.97 18.72
N THR A 580 -0.36 -16.35 17.87
CA THR A 580 -0.02 -16.15 16.46
C THR A 580 1.26 -15.34 16.31
N GLY A 581 1.46 -14.29 17.09
CA GLY A 581 2.71 -13.54 17.11
C GLY A 581 3.96 -14.38 17.39
N ILE A 582 3.85 -15.37 18.27
CA ILE A 582 4.93 -16.33 18.53
C ILE A 582 5.21 -17.19 17.30
N GLN A 583 4.15 -17.68 16.63
CA GLN A 583 4.30 -18.48 15.42
C GLN A 583 4.90 -17.67 14.27
N LEU A 584 4.49 -16.41 14.09
CA LEU A 584 5.04 -15.50 13.09
C LEU A 584 6.56 -15.39 13.22
N LYS A 585 7.05 -15.24 14.45
CA LYS A 585 8.48 -15.19 14.75
C LYS A 585 9.17 -16.53 14.55
N GLU A 586 8.58 -17.63 15.03
CA GLU A 586 9.18 -18.97 14.99
C GLU A 586 9.38 -19.46 13.55
N TYR A 587 8.49 -19.09 12.64
CA TYR A 587 8.55 -19.49 11.22
C TYR A 587 9.06 -18.39 10.28
N HIS A 588 9.50 -17.24 10.79
CA HIS A 588 9.95 -16.08 10.00
C HIS A 588 8.95 -15.66 8.92
N ILE A 589 7.65 -15.70 9.25
CA ILE A 589 6.56 -15.40 8.30
C ILE A 589 6.63 -13.94 7.82
N PRO A 590 6.80 -12.92 8.70
CA PRO A 590 6.89 -11.52 8.26
C PRO A 590 8.04 -11.28 7.25
N GLU A 591 9.19 -11.91 7.45
CA GLU A 591 10.33 -11.81 6.54
C GLU A 591 10.06 -12.51 5.21
N ARG A 592 9.44 -13.71 5.24
CA ARG A 592 9.01 -14.43 4.03
C ARG A 592 7.98 -13.63 3.24
N CYS A 593 7.02 -13.00 3.90
CA CYS A 593 6.03 -12.13 3.27
C CYS A 593 6.69 -10.94 2.58
N SER A 594 7.63 -10.29 3.27
CA SER A 594 8.35 -9.13 2.71
C SER A 594 9.26 -9.48 1.55
N ASN A 595 9.84 -10.69 1.54
CA ASN A 595 10.62 -11.19 0.41
C ASN A 595 9.74 -11.62 -0.78
N ASN A 596 8.43 -11.75 -0.59
CA ASN A 596 7.48 -12.17 -1.62
C ASN A 596 6.35 -11.12 -1.74
N PRO A 597 6.63 -9.92 -2.27
CA PRO A 597 5.71 -8.78 -2.20
C PRO A 597 4.38 -8.99 -2.94
N TYR A 598 4.34 -9.92 -3.90
CA TYR A 598 3.10 -10.33 -4.58
C TYR A 598 2.07 -10.97 -3.65
N LEU A 599 2.45 -11.40 -2.43
CA LEU A 599 1.51 -11.83 -1.39
C LEU A 599 0.55 -10.73 -0.96
N TYR A 600 0.84 -9.47 -1.28
CA TYR A 600 -0.11 -8.37 -1.20
C TYR A 600 -1.47 -8.75 -1.81
N PHE A 601 -1.50 -9.37 -3.00
CA PHE A 601 -2.75 -9.71 -3.68
C PHE A 601 -3.61 -10.78 -2.98
N PHE A 602 -3.06 -11.47 -1.97
CA PHE A 602 -3.79 -12.42 -1.14
C PHE A 602 -4.16 -11.82 0.22
N LEU A 603 -3.19 -11.19 0.89
CA LEU A 603 -3.40 -10.60 2.21
C LEU A 603 -4.34 -9.40 2.16
N ALA A 604 -4.24 -8.60 1.09
CA ALA A 604 -5.07 -7.42 0.92
C ALA A 604 -6.55 -7.84 0.91
N PRO A 605 -7.08 -8.66 -0.04
CA PRO A 605 -8.51 -9.02 -0.09
C PRO A 605 -9.08 -9.54 1.22
N VAL A 606 -8.33 -10.36 1.95
CA VAL A 606 -8.75 -10.90 3.26
C VAL A 606 -8.98 -9.76 4.26
N TRP A 607 -8.08 -8.77 4.29
CA TRP A 607 -8.23 -7.61 5.17
C TRP A 607 -9.43 -6.74 4.78
N ALA A 608 -9.61 -6.41 3.49
CA ALA A 608 -10.75 -5.59 3.08
C ALA A 608 -12.09 -6.28 3.30
N TYR A 609 -12.19 -7.59 3.04
CA TYR A 609 -13.40 -8.33 3.32
C TYR A 609 -13.73 -8.33 4.82
N ALA A 610 -12.72 -8.42 5.70
CA ALA A 610 -12.93 -8.29 7.13
C ALA A 610 -13.41 -6.88 7.56
N ILE A 611 -12.93 -5.81 6.92
CA ILE A 611 -13.42 -4.43 7.14
C ILE A 611 -14.86 -4.28 6.64
N TYR A 612 -15.21 -4.97 5.57
CA TYR A 612 -16.54 -4.90 4.97
C TYR A 612 -17.60 -5.61 5.82
N GLU A 613 -17.34 -6.89 6.16
CA GLU A 613 -18.27 -7.75 6.90
C GLU A 613 -18.40 -7.38 8.38
N GLY A 614 -17.30 -6.91 8.98
CA GLY A 614 -17.18 -6.85 10.42
C GLY A 614 -16.64 -5.54 10.94
N ASN A 615 -16.79 -5.37 12.25
CA ASN A 615 -16.15 -4.31 12.99
C ASN A 615 -15.39 -4.92 14.16
N MET A 616 -14.18 -4.43 14.41
CA MET A 616 -13.36 -4.91 15.51
C MET A 616 -13.15 -3.79 16.51
N SER A 617 -13.69 -3.98 17.72
CA SER A 617 -13.40 -3.11 18.85
C SER A 617 -13.07 -3.96 20.07
N ILE A 618 -11.76 -4.11 20.35
CA ILE A 618 -11.32 -4.87 21.53
C ILE A 618 -11.80 -4.21 22.82
N ALA A 619 -11.79 -2.87 22.88
CA ALA A 619 -12.31 -2.12 24.02
C ALA A 619 -13.83 -2.28 24.17
N GLY A 620 -14.58 -2.24 23.07
CA GLY A 620 -16.05 -2.33 23.06
C GLY A 620 -16.62 -3.75 23.03
N ARG A 621 -15.77 -4.79 22.99
CA ARG A 621 -16.14 -6.21 22.84
C ARG A 621 -16.92 -6.51 21.56
N ASP A 622 -16.59 -5.80 20.49
CA ASP A 622 -17.11 -6.06 19.15
C ASP A 622 -16.15 -6.96 18.37
N TYR A 623 -16.60 -8.18 18.10
CA TYR A 623 -15.80 -9.30 17.58
C TYR A 623 -16.51 -10.05 16.43
N THR A 624 -17.50 -9.44 15.76
CA THR A 624 -18.37 -10.17 14.82
C THR A 624 -18.10 -9.77 13.36
N PRO A 625 -17.84 -10.73 12.44
CA PRO A 625 -17.72 -12.18 12.64
C PRO A 625 -16.33 -12.61 13.15
N TYR A 626 -16.29 -13.53 14.13
CA TYR A 626 -15.06 -13.90 14.86
C TYR A 626 -13.89 -14.31 13.94
N GLY A 627 -14.09 -15.32 13.10
CA GLY A 627 -13.02 -15.88 12.27
C GLY A 627 -12.46 -14.89 11.25
N ILE A 628 -13.34 -14.19 10.53
CA ILE A 628 -12.91 -13.30 9.45
C ILE A 628 -12.19 -12.06 9.97
N ILE A 629 -12.62 -11.52 11.11
CA ILE A 629 -11.94 -10.38 11.75
C ILE A 629 -10.53 -10.77 12.18
N ILE A 630 -10.33 -11.97 12.74
CA ILE A 630 -8.99 -12.44 13.12
C ILE A 630 -8.12 -12.59 11.87
N ALA A 631 -8.61 -13.24 10.82
CA ALA A 631 -7.87 -13.39 9.56
C ALA A 631 -7.53 -12.03 8.93
N GLY A 632 -8.47 -11.08 8.95
CA GLY A 632 -8.28 -9.72 8.45
C GLY A 632 -7.25 -8.93 9.25
N ALA A 633 -7.34 -8.94 10.58
CA ALA A 633 -6.39 -8.26 11.46
C ALA A 633 -4.97 -8.83 11.28
N LEU A 634 -4.81 -10.15 11.18
CA LEU A 634 -3.51 -10.78 10.92
C LEU A 634 -2.96 -10.42 9.52
N SER A 635 -3.83 -10.35 8.52
CA SER A 635 -3.44 -9.92 7.17
C SER A 635 -2.97 -8.47 7.15
N ALA A 636 -3.66 -7.59 7.88
CA ALA A 636 -3.28 -6.19 8.05
C ALA A 636 -1.92 -6.04 8.75
N VAL A 637 -1.65 -6.82 9.80
CA VAL A 637 -0.35 -6.85 10.50
C VAL A 637 0.77 -7.23 9.52
N LEU A 638 0.59 -8.27 8.73
CA LEU A 638 1.60 -8.70 7.75
C LEU A 638 1.82 -7.65 6.65
N LEU A 639 0.74 -7.04 6.13
CA LEU A 639 0.82 -5.96 5.16
C LEU A 639 1.54 -4.74 5.72
N LEU A 640 1.25 -4.37 6.98
CA LEU A 640 1.90 -3.26 7.63
C LEU A 640 3.39 -3.55 7.86
N TYR A 641 3.76 -4.77 8.28
CA TYR A 641 5.16 -5.18 8.36
C TYR A 641 5.88 -5.09 7.01
N MET A 642 5.24 -5.57 5.92
CA MET A 642 5.78 -5.45 4.56
C MET A 642 6.02 -3.99 4.18
N PHE A 643 5.06 -3.11 4.50
CA PHE A 643 5.19 -1.67 4.27
C PHE A 643 6.30 -1.06 5.13
N SER A 644 6.36 -1.37 6.43
CA SER A 644 7.41 -0.89 7.35
C SER A 644 8.81 -1.32 6.91
N ARG A 645 8.97 -2.54 6.40
CA ARG A 645 10.24 -3.00 5.82
C ARG A 645 10.57 -2.27 4.52
N TYR A 646 9.58 -2.01 3.66
CA TYR A 646 9.77 -1.20 2.47
C TYR A 646 10.23 0.23 2.81
N LEU A 647 9.59 0.87 3.80
CA LEU A 647 9.99 2.19 4.30
C LEU A 647 11.43 2.19 4.80
N ARG A 648 11.79 1.22 5.66
CA ARG A 648 13.16 1.06 6.18
C ARG A 648 14.20 1.03 5.07
N ASP A 649 13.91 0.28 4.00
CA ASP A 649 14.88 0.02 2.93
C ASP A 649 14.92 1.13 1.86
N HIS A 650 13.83 1.90 1.69
CA HIS A 650 13.67 2.81 0.54
C HIS A 650 13.37 4.27 0.88
N TRP A 651 13.04 4.62 2.13
CA TRP A 651 12.69 6.00 2.50
C TRP A 651 13.83 6.73 3.22
N SER A 652 13.66 8.04 3.40
CA SER A 652 14.64 8.90 4.07
C SER A 652 14.95 8.39 5.50
N PRO A 653 16.24 8.35 5.91
CA PRO A 653 16.64 7.95 7.26
C PRO A 653 15.96 8.76 8.37
N TYR A 654 15.60 10.02 8.12
CA TYR A 654 14.90 10.88 9.08
C TYR A 654 13.48 10.37 9.36
N ILE A 655 12.72 10.04 8.31
CA ILE A 655 11.36 9.51 8.43
C ILE A 655 11.40 8.14 9.12
N VAL A 656 12.32 7.28 8.69
CA VAL A 656 12.54 5.96 9.27
C VAL A 656 12.88 6.07 10.76
N SER A 657 13.78 6.97 11.14
CA SER A 657 14.18 7.18 12.53
C SER A 657 13.04 7.74 13.38
N PHE A 658 12.27 8.70 12.85
CA PHE A 658 11.11 9.25 13.54
C PHE A 658 10.07 8.17 13.83
N LEU A 659 9.66 7.40 12.82
CA LEU A 659 8.67 6.32 12.98
C LEU A 659 9.17 5.24 13.94
N ALA A 660 10.43 4.82 13.80
CA ALA A 660 11.02 3.84 14.70
C ALA A 660 11.02 4.35 16.16
N LEU A 661 11.49 5.58 16.40
CA LEU A 661 11.52 6.19 17.75
C LEU A 661 10.13 6.29 18.37
N THR A 662 9.12 6.69 17.60
CA THR A 662 7.71 6.68 18.02
C THR A 662 7.27 5.29 18.45
N GLY A 663 7.63 4.24 17.72
CA GLY A 663 7.31 2.88 18.09
C GLY A 663 8.05 2.38 19.34
N GLU A 664 9.32 2.77 19.49
CA GLU A 664 10.09 2.44 20.70
C GLU A 664 9.53 3.11 21.96
N SER A 665 9.04 4.34 21.82
CA SER A 665 8.47 5.15 22.92
C SER A 665 6.98 4.94 23.13
N SER A 666 6.36 3.97 22.45
CA SER A 666 4.91 3.69 22.47
C SER A 666 4.27 3.70 23.86
N VAL A 667 4.90 3.10 24.89
CA VAL A 667 4.38 3.12 26.27
C VAL A 667 4.42 4.52 26.88
N CYS A 668 5.50 5.29 26.65
CA CYS A 668 5.60 6.68 27.10
C CYS A 668 4.55 7.56 26.42
N ILE A 669 4.34 7.37 25.11
CA ILE A 669 3.31 8.10 24.36
C ILE A 669 1.92 7.76 24.91
N LEU A 670 1.61 6.50 25.15
CA LEU A 670 0.32 6.08 25.73
C LEU A 670 0.06 6.70 27.12
N LEU A 671 1.10 6.79 27.96
CA LEU A 671 1.03 7.45 29.26
C LEU A 671 0.72 8.95 29.11
N ILE A 672 1.46 9.64 28.24
CA ILE A 672 1.27 11.08 28.00
C ILE A 672 -0.11 11.36 27.41
N HIS A 673 -0.56 10.54 26.45
CA HIS A 673 -1.90 10.64 25.89
C HIS A 673 -2.97 10.50 26.98
N THR A 674 -2.89 9.44 27.80
CA THR A 674 -3.91 9.21 28.84
C THR A 674 -3.91 10.31 29.91
N LEU A 675 -2.74 10.83 30.29
CA LEU A 675 -2.62 11.83 31.36
C LEU A 675 -2.90 13.27 30.90
N PHE A 676 -2.53 13.62 29.67
CA PHE A 676 -2.42 15.02 29.23
C PHE A 676 -3.16 15.34 27.94
N ASN A 677 -3.86 14.39 27.29
CA ASN A 677 -4.56 14.67 26.02
C ASN A 677 -5.50 15.88 26.09
N GLY A 678 -6.33 15.97 27.15
CA GLY A 678 -7.22 17.12 27.36
C GLY A 678 -6.45 18.44 27.48
N ARG A 679 -5.48 18.52 28.39
CA ARG A 679 -4.68 19.74 28.63
C ARG A 679 -3.87 20.19 27.41
N ILE A 680 -3.28 19.26 26.68
CA ILE A 680 -2.54 19.56 25.44
C ILE A 680 -3.52 20.02 24.36
N GLY A 681 -4.70 19.39 24.27
CA GLY A 681 -5.78 19.84 23.39
C GLY A 681 -6.22 21.27 23.70
N ASP A 682 -6.51 21.57 24.97
CA ASP A 682 -6.91 22.89 25.46
C ASP A 682 -5.83 23.96 25.25
N PHE A 683 -4.56 23.58 25.31
CA PHE A 683 -3.47 24.50 24.97
C PHE A 683 -3.55 24.92 23.50
N TYR A 684 -3.78 23.97 22.58
CA TYR A 684 -3.80 24.26 21.15
C TYR A 684 -5.07 24.96 20.66
N THR A 685 -6.16 24.98 21.43
CA THR A 685 -7.38 25.73 21.06
C THR A 685 -7.15 27.23 20.93
N ARG A 686 -6.07 27.74 21.53
CA ARG A 686 -5.63 29.16 21.41
C ARG A 686 -5.18 29.53 20.00
N TRP A 687 -4.74 28.56 19.20
CA TRP A 687 -4.21 28.79 17.84
C TRP A 687 -5.02 28.09 16.76
N PHE A 688 -5.60 26.92 17.05
CA PHE A 688 -6.30 26.10 16.08
C PHE A 688 -7.64 25.65 16.66
N HIS A 689 -8.73 25.81 15.90
CA HIS A 689 -10.03 25.35 16.34
C HIS A 689 -10.09 23.80 16.36
N PRO A 690 -10.70 23.15 17.39
CA PRO A 690 -10.60 21.70 17.64
C PRO A 690 -11.05 20.79 16.49
N GLU A 691 -11.96 21.28 15.64
CA GLU A 691 -12.51 20.52 14.53
C GLU A 691 -11.58 20.45 13.31
N TYR A 692 -10.47 21.20 13.30
CA TYR A 692 -9.55 21.26 12.16
C TYR A 692 -8.33 20.35 12.33
N ILE A 693 -7.84 19.83 11.20
CA ILE A 693 -6.73 18.88 11.15
C ILE A 693 -5.44 19.44 11.78
N TYR A 694 -5.26 20.77 11.76
CA TYR A 694 -4.10 21.43 12.37
C TYR A 694 -4.09 21.27 13.90
N HIS A 695 -5.25 21.34 14.56
CA HIS A 695 -5.37 21.11 16.00
C HIS A 695 -4.99 19.67 16.34
N MET A 696 -5.56 18.71 15.60
CA MET A 696 -5.22 17.28 15.76
C MET A 696 -3.74 17.01 15.53
N ALA A 697 -3.15 17.56 14.46
CA ALA A 697 -1.75 17.37 14.12
C ALA A 697 -0.81 17.97 15.18
N ALA A 698 -1.10 19.18 15.65
CA ALA A 698 -0.31 19.84 16.70
C ALA A 698 -0.42 19.11 18.04
N SER A 699 -1.63 18.76 18.47
CA SER A 699 -1.86 18.05 19.74
C SER A 699 -1.20 16.66 19.74
N ASN A 700 -1.47 15.84 18.73
CA ASN A 700 -0.91 14.49 18.63
C ASN A 700 0.61 14.54 18.40
N GLY A 701 1.10 15.49 17.58
CA GLY A 701 2.52 15.70 17.35
C GLY A 701 3.29 16.01 18.63
N THR A 702 2.76 16.90 19.47
CA THR A 702 3.37 17.24 20.76
C THR A 702 3.37 16.06 21.74
N GLN A 703 2.28 15.29 21.80
CA GLN A 703 2.23 14.07 22.61
C GLN A 703 3.31 13.06 22.19
N ILE A 704 3.51 12.87 20.87
CA ILE A 704 4.56 12.00 20.33
C ILE A 704 5.95 12.51 20.71
N LEU A 705 6.22 13.81 20.49
CA LEU A 705 7.52 14.42 20.78
C LEU A 705 7.89 14.33 22.27
N ILE A 706 6.95 14.62 23.18
CA ILE A 706 7.16 14.48 24.63
C ILE A 706 7.43 13.01 24.99
N GLY A 707 6.64 12.07 24.45
CA GLY A 707 6.85 10.64 24.69
C GLY A 707 8.22 10.15 24.22
N ILE A 708 8.67 10.59 23.04
CA ILE A 708 10.00 10.34 22.51
C ILE A 708 11.09 10.93 23.43
N MET A 709 10.94 12.18 23.87
CA MET A 709 11.89 12.85 24.75
C MET A 709 12.06 12.09 26.08
N ILE A 710 10.97 11.73 26.74
CA ILE A 710 10.99 10.94 27.99
C ILE A 710 11.69 9.60 27.77
N TRP A 711 11.38 8.91 26.66
CA TRP A 711 12.03 7.66 26.31
C TRP A 711 13.55 7.80 26.12
N MET A 712 14.00 8.88 25.46
CA MET A 712 15.42 9.18 25.30
C MET A 712 16.11 9.42 26.65
N LEU A 713 15.47 10.15 27.56
CA LEU A 713 16.00 10.37 28.92
C LEU A 713 16.14 9.06 29.70
N ILE A 714 15.12 8.19 29.66
CA ILE A 714 15.17 6.85 30.28
C ILE A 714 16.33 6.03 29.69
N LYS A 715 16.52 6.06 28.36
CA LYS A 715 17.64 5.39 27.70
C LYS A 715 19.00 5.92 28.15
N ILE A 716 19.15 7.24 28.30
CA ILE A 716 20.39 7.87 28.77
C ILE A 716 20.70 7.46 30.21
N TYR A 717 19.69 7.52 31.10
CA TYR A 717 19.82 7.11 32.49
C TYR A 717 20.28 5.65 32.62
N LYS A 718 19.59 4.72 31.94
CA LYS A 718 19.96 3.28 31.93
C LYS A 718 21.35 3.02 31.36
N ARG A 719 21.84 3.85 30.43
CA ARG A 719 23.20 3.73 29.87
C ARG A 719 24.27 4.21 30.85
N LYS A 720 24.02 5.31 31.57
CA LYS A 720 24.92 5.80 32.62
C LYS A 720 25.07 4.74 33.72
N ASP A 721 23.97 4.18 34.17
CA ASP A 721 23.93 3.14 35.21
C ASP A 721 24.76 1.90 34.84
N ARG A 722 24.65 1.41 33.59
CA ARG A 722 25.49 0.29 33.09
C ARG A 722 26.98 0.63 32.95
N LYS A 723 27.34 1.88 32.68
CA LYS A 723 28.74 2.31 32.61
C LYS A 723 29.37 2.46 33.99
N VAL A 724 28.58 2.88 34.99
CA VAL A 724 29.00 2.94 36.40
C VAL A 724 29.22 1.53 36.93
N PHE A 725 28.28 0.60 36.70
CA PHE A 725 28.41 -0.81 37.10
C PHE A 725 29.60 -1.55 36.46
N ARG A 726 30.06 -1.15 35.28
CA ARG A 726 31.26 -1.71 34.61
C ARG A 726 32.57 -1.06 35.04
N LYS A 727 32.53 0.03 35.81
CA LYS A 727 33.71 0.66 36.42
C LYS A 727 33.89 0.24 37.88
N THR A 728 32.86 -0.33 38.50
CA THR A 728 32.85 -0.82 39.89
C THR A 728 32.81 -2.36 40.00
N ALA A 729 32.90 -3.07 38.87
CA ALA A 729 33.14 -4.50 38.76
C ALA A 729 34.32 -4.69 37.83
#